data_AF-A0A151JQH1-F1
#
_entry.id   AF-A0A151JQH1-F1
#
_cell.length_a   1.000
_cell.length_b   1.000
_cell.length_c   1.000
_cell.angle_alpha   90.00
_cell.angle_beta   90.00
_cell.angle_gamma   90.00
#
_symmetry.space_group_name_H-M   'P 1'
#
loop_
_entity.id
_entity.type
_entity.pdbx_description
1 polymer ?
#
loop_
_entity_poly.entity_id
_entity_poly.type
_entity_poly.pdbx_seq_one_letter_code
_entity_poly.pdbx_strand_id
1 'polypeptide(L)'
;FYKHIRGYNNSFAFASFNANLISFKHRGPFCFKIQGQIYYQINTSLIAAPNENLTNGQLFIVDSNEAIDYRLKENSKLDLNILQNIEHIMREYNVFAKSYLMMSEELKKQNELKKKNKLVMELQLSFTIRPGMDHRRYNVQRTNEVAIVFTTTADGEIPDSYVTIRHRNTKILKQVSSMDPNVEPWIYPLFYIHGTRGWHRDLKKLNSDRRITRAQYIKYRMAIRNDFNVFLLGRRLFQQWLVDNYVKIEKDKIEFCKNHQKELRVETYQGLIDYMQNMATNINGRVGKIIVLPSTFIGSPRNMLQNYQDAMAVVGKFGKPDLFITMTCNPKWREIIENLLSLQQPSDRPDICARVFNIKKEYLIDLIVKQKFFGEVAAYVYVIEFQKRGLPHVHILVTLKQNYKLTTADIVDKYISAEIPDPQQNSRLHEIVMKHMIHGPCGDWCLIDGKCSKHFPKAFMDETIMDEDAYPSYCRRNTGRTFERPGKFIVDNRYVVPYCPKLSMIFNCHINVEIVSSIKSVKYLYKYIYKGHDVASIILEPKNENKIIDHDEIHNYIETRYVGPVEASWRILGKKLHDKSHVVTRLPIHLPNEQNITIGSDCFEDALVSAVERVTMLLDYFALNLRDDEAKNYLYIEIPRYYTSKKVNINGKNISRWVKRKNYFNCLERIYSVSSTQIELFHLRLLLLTVKGAMNFQDLKMVNGELCQTFTTACLALGLIEDDIEWIRAMNEAVRWMMPQQLRRLFVRILLHCNPLYPEILWEKFKDLSEEIIFGSLINNNSEKRCFYIDGPGGSGKTFIYTTIYYLAKLRKKHVCTMAFTGIASTLLPQGKTVHKTFGLPVPLFVDSTSGIKIQSKEAQYLKDIDIFIWDEAPMAPRYALEIVDRTLRDFTGKNLPFGGKIIVLGGDFRQLLPIKVHSTRSEIVNLSIKFSLIWKCFTKFSLIKNMRVLSEETDFSKFLIDLGDGKLNDSKNNIEIPQCCLASPDTDIIEDIFGDLIVKKDFNKIAKCVILSARNVDVEEINKRVVELLDISGERIYTSIDNIVNSNENNNFNEIILPEYLNNLTPLCLPPHELRLRPNCVIILIRNLSINEGLCNGTRLIIDELGDHLLKCKIFPRKGWGHFRCGPVLPNASGEIPLRV
;
A
#
# COMPACT_ATOMS: atom_id res chain seq x y z
N PHE A 1 8.07 12.82 -43.92
CA PHE A 1 6.74 12.41 -43.41
C PHE A 1 6.77 11.51 -42.16
N TYR A 2 7.01 10.19 -42.27
CA TYR A 2 6.79 9.22 -41.15
C TYR A 2 7.52 9.50 -39.82
N LYS A 3 8.73 10.08 -39.85
CA LYS A 3 9.49 10.46 -38.65
C LYS A 3 8.72 11.45 -37.75
N HIS A 4 7.94 12.34 -38.37
CA HIS A 4 7.21 13.44 -37.75
C HIS A 4 5.67 13.32 -37.94
N ILE A 5 5.14 12.14 -38.28
CA ILE A 5 3.72 11.92 -38.61
C ILE A 5 2.75 12.39 -37.52
N ARG A 6 3.12 12.32 -36.24
CA ARG A 6 2.33 12.87 -35.12
C ARG A 6 2.26 14.39 -35.16
N GLY A 7 3.35 15.05 -35.53
CA GLY A 7 3.40 16.50 -35.74
C GLY A 7 2.49 16.92 -36.88
N TYR A 8 2.60 16.25 -38.04
CA TYR A 8 1.68 16.47 -39.16
C TYR A 8 0.21 16.26 -38.73
N ASN A 9 -0.11 15.15 -38.08
CA ASN A 9 -1.48 14.89 -37.64
C ASN A 9 -2.02 16.01 -36.73
N ASN A 10 -1.21 16.45 -35.75
CA ASN A 10 -1.61 17.51 -34.83
C ASN A 10 -1.80 18.86 -35.54
N SER A 11 -0.97 19.18 -36.54
CA SER A 11 -1.09 20.43 -37.32
C SER A 11 -2.37 20.54 -38.15
N PHE A 12 -3.04 19.42 -38.44
CA PHE A 12 -4.31 19.38 -39.17
C PHE A 12 -5.49 18.91 -38.31
N ALA A 13 -5.28 18.69 -37.00
CA ALA A 13 -6.33 18.23 -36.10
C ALA A 13 -7.35 19.35 -35.82
N PHE A 14 -8.61 18.97 -35.65
CA PHE A 14 -9.69 19.88 -35.27
C PHE A 14 -9.85 19.94 -33.74
N ALA A 15 -9.31 18.95 -33.03
CA ALA A 15 -9.26 18.86 -31.58
C ALA A 15 -7.83 18.61 -31.11
N SER A 16 -7.42 19.22 -29.99
CA SER A 16 -6.15 18.89 -29.35
C SER A 16 -6.23 17.56 -28.61
N PHE A 17 -5.14 16.79 -28.66
CA PHE A 17 -4.95 15.57 -27.89
C PHE A 17 -4.08 15.88 -26.67
N ASN A 18 -4.64 15.77 -25.47
CA ASN A 18 -3.91 16.04 -24.22
C ASN A 18 -3.81 14.76 -23.37
N ALA A 19 -2.60 14.45 -22.93
CA ALA A 19 -2.30 13.32 -22.06
C ALA A 19 -0.99 13.57 -21.30
N ASN A 20 -0.86 12.99 -20.10
CA ASN A 20 0.40 12.99 -19.36
C ASN A 20 1.38 11.98 -20.00
N LEU A 21 2.25 12.51 -20.87
CA LEU A 21 3.27 11.73 -21.57
C LEU A 21 4.52 11.56 -20.71
N ILE A 22 5.06 10.35 -20.69
CA ILE A 22 6.27 10.04 -19.89
C ILE A 22 7.42 9.68 -20.81
N SER A 23 8.53 10.41 -20.67
CA SER A 23 9.79 10.09 -21.34
C SER A 23 10.80 9.52 -20.35
N PHE A 24 11.12 8.23 -20.45
CA PHE A 24 12.29 7.68 -19.79
C PHE A 24 13.54 8.04 -20.59
N LYS A 25 14.50 8.74 -19.99
CA LYS A 25 15.82 8.96 -20.58
C LYS A 25 16.60 7.63 -20.60
N HIS A 26 17.17 7.33 -21.76
CA HIS A 26 18.27 6.38 -22.04
C HIS A 26 17.94 4.88 -22.25
N ARG A 27 18.15 4.46 -23.52
CA ARG A 27 18.19 3.10 -24.12
C ARG A 27 16.85 2.38 -24.43
N GLY A 28 16.34 2.59 -25.65
CA GLY A 28 15.29 1.78 -26.30
C GLY A 28 14.67 2.48 -27.53
N PRO A 29 14.00 1.75 -28.45
CA PRO A 29 13.21 2.36 -29.53
C PRO A 29 12.02 3.15 -28.98
N PHE A 30 11.51 4.11 -29.76
CA PHE A 30 10.36 4.95 -29.37
C PHE A 30 9.13 4.10 -29.00
N CYS A 31 8.50 4.42 -27.86
CA CYS A 31 7.31 3.77 -27.35
C CYS A 31 6.36 4.83 -26.77
N PHE A 32 5.18 5.00 -27.38
CA PHE A 32 4.16 5.93 -26.90
C PHE A 32 3.50 5.41 -25.61
N LYS A 33 3.57 6.19 -24.53
CA LYS A 33 3.05 5.81 -23.21
C LYS A 33 2.34 6.97 -22.55
N ILE A 34 1.29 6.63 -21.82
CA ILE A 34 0.54 7.56 -21.00
C ILE A 34 0.52 7.08 -19.54
N GLN A 35 0.44 8.03 -18.62
CA GLN A 35 -0.03 7.82 -17.25
C GLN A 35 -1.33 8.59 -17.07
N GLY A 36 -2.31 8.02 -16.36
CA GLY A 36 -3.57 8.72 -16.08
C GLY A 36 -4.58 8.73 -17.23
N GLN A 37 -5.28 9.86 -17.40
CA GLN A 37 -6.36 10.04 -18.38
C GLN A 37 -5.90 10.76 -19.66
N ILE A 38 -6.70 10.61 -20.72
CA ILE A 38 -6.61 11.37 -21.97
C ILE A 38 -7.86 12.26 -22.04
N TYR A 39 -7.69 13.53 -22.42
CA TYR A 39 -8.81 14.44 -22.70
C TYR A 39 -8.55 15.22 -23.98
N TYR A 40 -9.62 15.76 -24.57
CA TYR A 40 -9.55 16.46 -25.85
C TYR A 40 -10.17 17.85 -25.73
N GLN A 41 -9.62 18.82 -26.44
CA GLN A 41 -10.16 20.18 -26.41
C GLN A 41 -10.41 20.67 -27.84
N ILE A 42 -11.62 21.19 -28.07
CA ILE A 42 -12.01 21.82 -29.33
C ILE A 42 -12.26 23.30 -29.06
N ASN A 43 -11.58 24.13 -29.84
CA ASN A 43 -11.90 25.54 -29.90
C ASN A 43 -12.97 25.76 -30.97
N THR A 44 -14.20 26.06 -30.56
CA THR A 44 -15.28 26.43 -31.48
C THR A 44 -15.28 27.93 -31.81
N SER A 45 -14.38 28.73 -31.22
CA SER A 45 -14.23 30.12 -31.63
C SER A 45 -13.75 30.16 -33.07
N LEU A 46 -14.46 30.87 -33.94
CA LEU A 46 -14.10 31.02 -35.34
C LEU A 46 -12.96 32.02 -35.56
N ILE A 47 -12.69 32.88 -34.59
CA ILE A 47 -11.68 33.95 -34.68
C ILE A 47 -10.85 33.93 -33.38
N ALA A 48 -9.53 34.07 -33.50
CA ALA A 48 -8.63 34.18 -32.34
C ALA A 48 -8.82 35.54 -31.63
N ALA A 49 -8.63 35.59 -30.30
CA ALA A 49 -8.69 36.85 -29.55
C ALA A 49 -7.47 37.75 -29.88
N PRO A 50 -7.54 39.08 -29.65
CA PRO A 50 -6.35 39.93 -29.75
C PRO A 50 -5.28 39.40 -28.81
N ASN A 51 -4.10 39.06 -29.34
CA ASN A 51 -2.95 38.41 -28.66
C ASN A 51 -3.04 36.88 -28.44
N GLU A 52 -4.04 36.16 -28.98
CA GLU A 52 -4.04 34.68 -29.01
C GLU A 52 -3.62 34.15 -30.39
N ASN A 53 -2.82 33.08 -30.43
CA ASN A 53 -2.46 32.40 -31.68
C ASN A 53 -3.64 31.57 -32.22
N LEU A 54 -3.75 31.42 -33.55
CA LEU A 54 -4.70 30.52 -34.21
C LEU A 54 -4.38 29.06 -33.86
N THR A 55 -5.39 28.26 -33.53
CA THR A 55 -5.22 26.85 -33.10
C THR A 55 -6.17 25.87 -33.80
N ASN A 56 -5.69 24.66 -34.08
CA ASN A 56 -6.48 23.52 -34.59
C ASN A 56 -7.35 23.88 -35.82
N GLY A 57 -8.67 23.68 -35.73
CA GLY A 57 -9.63 23.92 -36.81
C GLY A 57 -9.66 25.35 -37.34
N GLN A 58 -9.23 26.34 -36.55
CA GLN A 58 -9.18 27.75 -36.97
C GLN A 58 -8.20 28.00 -38.13
N LEU A 59 -7.17 27.16 -38.25
CA LEU A 59 -6.18 27.27 -39.34
C LEU A 59 -6.80 26.99 -40.72
N PHE A 60 -7.99 26.38 -40.79
CA PHE A 60 -8.71 26.19 -42.05
C PHE A 60 -9.53 27.43 -42.47
N ILE A 61 -9.65 28.44 -41.61
CA ILE A 61 -10.38 29.69 -41.88
C ILE A 61 -9.51 30.71 -42.64
N VAL A 62 -8.20 30.73 -42.32
CA VAL A 62 -7.20 31.60 -42.96
C VAL A 62 -6.73 31.03 -44.31
N ASP A 63 -6.04 31.87 -45.11
CA ASP A 63 -5.51 31.48 -46.42
C ASP A 63 -4.58 30.26 -46.31
N SER A 64 -4.52 29.45 -47.37
CA SER A 64 -3.70 28.23 -47.37
C SER A 64 -2.23 28.50 -47.08
N ASN A 65 -1.65 29.58 -47.63
CA ASN A 65 -0.24 29.91 -47.42
C ASN A 65 0.00 30.40 -46.00
N GLU A 66 -0.88 31.27 -45.49
CA GLU A 66 -0.84 31.76 -44.12
C GLU A 66 -0.99 30.62 -43.08
N ALA A 67 -1.92 29.68 -43.32
CA ALA A 67 -2.11 28.50 -42.49
C ALA A 67 -0.83 27.63 -42.43
N ILE A 68 -0.14 27.48 -43.55
CA ILE A 68 1.11 26.71 -43.64
C ILE A 68 2.23 27.40 -42.87
N ASP A 69 2.35 28.73 -42.98
CA ASP A 69 3.34 29.51 -42.24
C ASP A 69 3.13 29.39 -40.73
N TYR A 70 1.88 29.48 -40.25
CA TYR A 70 1.54 29.24 -38.85
C TYR A 70 1.94 27.82 -38.40
N ARG A 71 1.63 26.79 -39.21
CA ARG A 71 1.97 25.39 -38.89
C ARG A 71 3.48 25.15 -38.84
N LEU A 72 4.25 25.79 -39.72
CA LEU A 72 5.71 25.73 -39.74
C LEU A 72 6.33 26.47 -38.55
N LYS A 73 5.75 27.60 -38.15
CA LYS A 73 6.19 28.36 -36.98
C LYS A 73 6.02 27.53 -35.69
N GLU A 74 4.91 26.81 -35.54
CA GLU A 74 4.69 25.93 -34.38
C GLU A 74 5.52 24.64 -34.43
N ASN A 75 5.81 24.11 -35.61
CA ASN A 75 6.59 22.89 -35.76
C ASN A 75 7.63 23.02 -36.89
N SER A 76 8.75 23.69 -36.59
CA SER A 76 9.86 23.94 -37.52
C SER A 76 10.56 22.69 -38.07
N LYS A 77 10.22 21.50 -37.57
CA LYS A 77 10.75 20.20 -38.02
C LYS A 77 9.92 19.55 -39.12
N LEU A 78 8.81 20.18 -39.55
CA LEU A 78 7.95 19.68 -40.63
C LEU A 78 8.44 20.17 -41.98
N ASP A 79 8.33 19.31 -42.98
CA ASP A 79 8.63 19.61 -44.38
C ASP A 79 7.48 20.37 -45.05
N LEU A 80 7.81 21.48 -45.72
CA LEU A 80 6.88 22.41 -46.36
C LEU A 80 6.08 21.75 -47.49
N ASN A 81 6.73 21.00 -48.39
CA ASN A 81 6.07 20.37 -49.54
C ASN A 81 5.04 19.34 -49.07
N ILE A 82 5.36 18.59 -48.02
CA ILE A 82 4.43 17.62 -47.43
C ILE A 82 3.25 18.34 -46.75
N LEU A 83 3.48 19.47 -46.07
CA LEU A 83 2.39 20.27 -45.49
C LEU A 83 1.43 20.80 -46.56
N GLN A 84 1.97 21.34 -47.66
CA GLN A 84 1.18 21.81 -48.80
C GLN A 84 0.29 20.71 -49.37
N ASN A 85 0.87 19.51 -49.59
CA ASN A 85 0.12 18.37 -50.11
C ASN A 85 -1.02 17.94 -49.15
N ILE A 86 -0.76 17.86 -47.84
CA ILE A 86 -1.78 17.48 -46.86
C ILE A 86 -2.86 18.57 -46.75
N GLU A 87 -2.49 19.85 -46.78
CA GLU A 87 -3.44 20.97 -46.74
C GLU A 87 -4.41 20.92 -47.93
N HIS A 88 -3.87 20.71 -49.13
CA HIS A 88 -4.68 20.56 -50.34
C HIS A 88 -5.68 19.41 -50.21
N ILE A 89 -5.20 18.21 -49.84
CA ILE A 89 -6.05 17.02 -49.64
C ILE A 89 -7.11 17.27 -48.56
N MET A 90 -6.74 17.89 -47.45
CA MET A 90 -7.67 18.14 -46.34
C MET A 90 -8.77 19.11 -46.75
N ARG A 91 -8.45 20.23 -47.40
CA ARG A 91 -9.46 21.20 -47.87
C ARG A 91 -10.37 20.61 -48.96
N GLU A 92 -9.83 19.76 -49.83
CA GLU A 92 -10.57 19.16 -50.94
C GLU A 92 -11.48 18.01 -50.51
N TYR A 93 -11.07 17.18 -49.54
CA TYR A 93 -11.79 15.93 -49.23
C TYR A 93 -12.37 15.86 -47.81
N ASN A 94 -11.85 16.61 -46.85
CA ASN A 94 -12.31 16.51 -45.45
C ASN A 94 -13.58 17.34 -45.23
N VAL A 95 -14.66 16.69 -44.81
CA VAL A 95 -15.95 17.37 -44.58
C VAL A 95 -15.86 18.45 -43.49
N PHE A 96 -15.05 18.26 -42.45
CA PHE A 96 -14.89 19.25 -41.40
C PHE A 96 -14.11 20.46 -41.92
N ALA A 97 -13.01 20.26 -42.66
CA ALA A 97 -12.27 21.36 -43.28
C ALA A 97 -13.16 22.20 -44.20
N LYS A 98 -14.01 21.55 -45.01
CA LYS A 98 -15.01 22.22 -45.85
C LYS A 98 -16.01 23.04 -45.05
N SER A 99 -16.49 22.54 -43.92
CA SER A 99 -17.38 23.31 -43.03
C SER A 99 -16.69 24.56 -42.49
N TYR A 100 -15.41 24.48 -42.09
CA TYR A 100 -14.65 25.66 -41.64
C TYR A 100 -14.42 26.67 -42.77
N LEU A 101 -14.17 26.21 -44.00
CA LEU A 101 -14.08 27.04 -45.21
C LEU A 101 -15.40 27.79 -45.51
N MET A 102 -16.53 27.09 -45.52
CA MET A 102 -17.85 27.69 -45.73
C MET A 102 -18.16 28.76 -44.67
N MET A 103 -17.77 28.52 -43.42
CA MET A 103 -17.92 29.52 -42.35
C MET A 103 -17.01 30.74 -42.54
N SER A 104 -15.80 30.57 -43.09
CA SER A 104 -14.91 31.69 -43.43
C SER A 104 -15.54 32.59 -44.50
N GLU A 105 -16.15 32.01 -45.53
CA GLU A 105 -16.88 32.75 -46.56
C GLU A 105 -18.08 33.52 -45.98
N GLU A 106 -18.84 32.88 -45.08
CA GLU A 106 -19.98 33.53 -44.45
C GLU A 106 -19.55 34.67 -43.50
N LEU A 107 -18.44 34.52 -42.77
CA LEU A 107 -17.86 35.59 -41.96
C LEU A 107 -17.42 36.79 -42.81
N LYS A 108 -16.85 36.55 -44.00
CA LYS A 108 -16.51 37.63 -44.95
C LYS A 108 -17.77 38.37 -45.41
N LYS A 109 -18.83 37.65 -45.79
CA LYS A 109 -20.12 38.25 -46.14
C LYS A 109 -20.75 39.03 -44.99
N GLN A 110 -20.68 38.52 -43.77
CA GLN A 110 -21.16 39.22 -42.57
C GLN A 110 -20.36 40.49 -42.28
N ASN A 111 -19.04 40.48 -42.47
CA ASN A 111 -18.22 41.69 -42.32
C ASN A 111 -18.57 42.74 -43.37
N GLU A 112 -18.91 42.33 -44.60
CA GLU A 112 -19.44 43.24 -45.62
C GLU A 112 -20.83 43.79 -45.27
N LEU A 113 -21.70 42.96 -44.66
CA LEU A 113 -23.01 43.39 -44.17
C LEU A 113 -22.92 44.34 -42.96
N LYS A 114 -21.94 44.13 -42.06
CA LYS A 114 -21.61 45.07 -40.97
C LYS A 114 -21.13 46.42 -41.51
N LYS A 115 -20.30 46.42 -42.56
CA LYS A 115 -19.89 47.66 -43.26
C LYS A 115 -21.08 48.40 -43.91
N LYS A 116 -22.19 47.69 -44.19
CA LYS A 116 -23.43 48.24 -44.74
C LYS A 116 -24.50 48.54 -43.68
N ASN A 117 -24.14 48.62 -42.38
CA ASN A 117 -25.04 48.89 -41.25
C ASN A 117 -26.28 47.97 -41.16
N LYS A 118 -26.18 46.73 -41.66
CA LYS A 118 -27.25 45.73 -41.51
C LYS A 118 -27.06 44.88 -40.27
N LEU A 119 -28.17 44.46 -39.66
CA LEU A 119 -28.20 43.61 -38.48
C LEU A 119 -27.56 42.24 -38.80
N VAL A 120 -26.53 41.86 -38.05
CA VAL A 120 -25.76 40.63 -38.30
C VAL A 120 -25.96 39.66 -37.14
N MET A 121 -26.41 38.45 -37.46
CA MET A 121 -26.61 37.37 -36.49
C MET A 121 -25.28 36.76 -36.06
N GLU A 122 -25.19 36.34 -34.80
CA GLU A 122 -24.02 35.62 -34.28
C GLU A 122 -23.94 34.21 -34.91
N LEU A 123 -22.79 33.89 -35.50
CA LEU A 123 -22.52 32.57 -36.09
C LEU A 123 -21.81 31.65 -35.10
N GLN A 124 -22.33 30.44 -34.93
CA GLN A 124 -21.68 29.36 -34.17
C GLN A 124 -21.55 28.11 -35.03
N LEU A 125 -20.37 27.50 -35.06
CA LEU A 125 -20.13 26.22 -35.73
C LEU A 125 -20.41 25.06 -34.75
N SER A 126 -21.33 24.18 -35.12
CA SER A 126 -21.71 23.00 -34.33
C SER A 126 -21.95 21.80 -35.24
N PHE A 127 -21.44 20.63 -34.86
CA PHE A 127 -21.59 19.38 -35.60
C PHE A 127 -22.62 18.49 -34.85
N THR A 128 -23.91 18.56 -35.21
CA THR A 128 -24.98 17.81 -34.53
C THR A 128 -25.50 16.62 -35.35
N ILE A 129 -26.08 15.65 -34.64
CA ILE A 129 -26.80 14.49 -35.20
C ILE A 129 -28.28 14.65 -34.84
N ARG A 130 -29.18 14.70 -35.84
CA ARG A 130 -30.63 14.63 -35.60
C ARG A 130 -31.04 13.19 -35.26
N PRO A 131 -31.72 12.91 -34.12
CA PRO A 131 -32.27 11.59 -33.83
C PRO A 131 -33.32 11.18 -34.88
N GLY A 132 -33.23 9.95 -35.41
CA GLY A 132 -34.26 9.38 -36.29
C GLY A 132 -34.02 9.44 -37.82
N MET A 133 -32.88 9.97 -38.29
CA MET A 133 -32.54 9.94 -39.73
C MET A 133 -31.90 8.60 -40.13
N ASP A 134 -32.36 7.95 -41.20
CA ASP A 134 -31.80 6.69 -41.71
C ASP A 134 -30.32 6.84 -42.11
N HIS A 135 -29.44 6.20 -41.32
CA HIS A 135 -28.00 6.35 -41.33
C HIS A 135 -27.31 5.79 -42.60
N ARG A 136 -28.04 5.06 -43.47
CA ARG A 136 -27.50 4.49 -44.72
C ARG A 136 -28.04 5.14 -45.99
N ARG A 137 -29.09 5.96 -45.92
CA ARG A 137 -29.77 6.55 -47.11
C ARG A 137 -29.53 8.04 -47.32
N TYR A 138 -29.16 8.81 -46.29
CA TYR A 138 -28.91 10.25 -46.43
C TYR A 138 -27.42 10.55 -46.69
N ASN A 139 -27.11 10.91 -47.94
CA ASN A 139 -25.84 11.45 -48.39
C ASN A 139 -25.51 12.79 -47.71
N VAL A 140 -24.20 13.06 -47.56
CA VAL A 140 -23.49 14.35 -47.42
C VAL A 140 -24.34 15.54 -46.96
N GLN A 141 -23.98 16.16 -45.82
CA GLN A 141 -24.50 17.48 -45.43
C GLN A 141 -24.32 18.48 -46.60
N ARG A 142 -25.41 18.72 -47.35
CA ARG A 142 -25.46 19.63 -48.52
C ARG A 142 -26.22 20.93 -48.21
N THR A 143 -26.69 21.15 -46.98
CA THR A 143 -27.54 22.28 -46.62
C THR A 143 -27.00 23.09 -45.43
N ASN A 144 -27.06 24.42 -45.58
CA ASN A 144 -26.68 25.45 -44.61
C ASN A 144 -27.64 25.47 -43.40
N GLU A 145 -27.57 24.48 -42.52
CA GLU A 145 -28.37 24.45 -41.29
C GLU A 145 -27.48 24.15 -40.08
N VAL A 146 -27.18 25.19 -39.28
CA VAL A 146 -26.60 25.04 -37.94
C VAL A 146 -27.39 25.92 -36.97
N ALA A 147 -28.13 25.31 -36.03
CA ALA A 147 -28.89 25.99 -34.98
C ALA A 147 -28.84 25.27 -33.60
N ILE A 148 -28.58 26.08 -32.56
CA ILE A 148 -29.06 26.16 -31.15
C ILE A 148 -28.73 25.08 -30.05
N VAL A 149 -28.04 25.61 -29.02
CA VAL A 149 -28.00 25.50 -27.52
C VAL A 149 -28.54 24.29 -26.72
N PHE A 150 -27.76 23.85 -25.71
CA PHE A 150 -28.24 23.16 -24.49
C PHE A 150 -27.62 23.80 -23.24
N THR A 151 -28.41 23.88 -22.17
CA THR A 151 -28.12 24.32 -20.79
C THR A 151 -27.34 23.27 -19.99
N THR A 152 -26.57 23.74 -18.99
CA THR A 152 -25.74 22.94 -18.07
C THR A 152 -26.51 22.61 -16.80
N THR A 153 -26.48 21.35 -16.36
CA THR A 153 -26.82 21.00 -14.97
C THR A 153 -25.59 21.14 -14.07
N ALA A 154 -25.88 21.45 -12.81
CA ALA A 154 -24.96 21.94 -11.80
C ALA A 154 -24.63 20.87 -10.77
N ASP A 155 -24.03 19.75 -11.18
CA ASP A 155 -23.62 18.71 -10.24
C ASP A 155 -22.13 18.41 -10.43
N GLY A 156 -21.32 18.89 -9.49
CA GLY A 156 -19.87 18.80 -9.48
C GLY A 156 -19.33 17.39 -9.25
N GLU A 157 -19.58 16.46 -10.17
CA GLU A 157 -18.83 15.20 -10.25
C GLU A 157 -17.53 15.34 -11.06
N ILE A 158 -16.55 14.51 -10.73
CA ILE A 158 -15.23 14.38 -11.38
C ILE A 158 -15.38 14.31 -12.91
N PRO A 159 -14.65 15.11 -13.72
CA PRO A 159 -14.90 15.19 -15.16
C PRO A 159 -14.45 13.92 -15.90
N ASP A 160 -15.31 13.35 -16.74
CA ASP A 160 -14.94 12.32 -17.69
C ASP A 160 -13.95 12.80 -18.78
N SER A 161 -13.37 11.85 -19.52
CA SER A 161 -12.79 12.07 -20.85
C SER A 161 -13.85 12.65 -21.79
N TYR A 162 -13.97 13.96 -21.80
CA TYR A 162 -14.85 14.74 -22.65
C TYR A 162 -14.03 15.52 -23.69
N VAL A 163 -14.67 15.87 -24.79
CA VAL A 163 -14.20 16.98 -25.62
C VAL A 163 -14.74 18.25 -25.01
N THR A 164 -13.86 19.19 -24.64
CA THR A 164 -14.29 20.50 -24.12
C THR A 164 -14.46 21.49 -25.26
N ILE A 165 -15.65 22.08 -25.37
CA ILE A 165 -16.01 23.14 -26.31
C ILE A 165 -16.01 24.47 -25.57
N ARG A 166 -15.18 25.43 -25.99
CA ARG A 166 -15.10 26.78 -25.39
C ARG A 166 -15.95 27.78 -26.17
N HIS A 167 -16.96 28.38 -25.51
CA HIS A 167 -17.79 29.43 -26.10
C HIS A 167 -17.15 30.83 -25.93
N ARG A 168 -17.23 31.69 -26.97
CA ARG A 168 -16.54 32.99 -27.01
C ARG A 168 -17.15 34.03 -26.06
N ASN A 169 -18.49 34.18 -26.05
CA ASN A 169 -19.14 35.26 -25.31
C ASN A 169 -19.35 34.94 -23.83
N THR A 170 -19.52 33.67 -23.49
CA THR A 170 -19.85 33.24 -22.13
C THR A 170 -18.65 32.67 -21.37
N LYS A 171 -17.55 32.36 -22.07
CA LYS A 171 -16.41 31.58 -21.54
C LYS A 171 -16.80 30.22 -20.93
N ILE A 172 -18.03 29.74 -21.18
CA ILE A 172 -18.54 28.47 -20.64
C ILE A 172 -17.92 27.30 -21.44
N LEU A 173 -17.49 26.27 -20.72
CA LEU A 173 -16.96 25.02 -21.25
C LEU A 173 -18.09 23.99 -21.35
N LYS A 174 -18.43 23.55 -22.57
CA LYS A 174 -19.40 22.44 -22.79
C LYS A 174 -18.64 21.12 -22.98
N GLN A 175 -19.06 20.09 -22.27
CA GLN A 175 -18.47 18.75 -22.35
C GLN A 175 -19.22 17.88 -23.38
N VAL A 176 -18.50 17.25 -24.31
CA VAL A 176 -19.05 16.28 -25.28
C VAL A 176 -18.47 14.90 -25.00
N SER A 177 -19.31 13.87 -25.07
CA SER A 177 -18.89 12.51 -24.81
C SER A 177 -17.79 12.06 -25.78
N SER A 178 -16.72 11.42 -25.25
CA SER A 178 -15.75 10.64 -26.04
C SER A 178 -16.38 9.52 -26.91
N MET A 179 -17.69 9.27 -26.76
CA MET A 179 -18.49 8.35 -27.56
C MET A 179 -19.01 8.97 -28.86
N ASP A 180 -18.82 10.28 -29.07
CA ASP A 180 -19.28 10.95 -30.28
C ASP A 180 -18.49 10.44 -31.51
N PRO A 181 -19.18 10.07 -32.61
CA PRO A 181 -18.55 9.51 -33.79
C PRO A 181 -17.54 10.45 -34.47
N ASN A 182 -17.58 11.75 -34.20
CA ASN A 182 -16.69 12.74 -34.81
C ASN A 182 -15.39 12.94 -34.01
N VAL A 183 -15.27 12.38 -32.81
CA VAL A 183 -14.09 12.56 -31.96
C VAL A 183 -12.83 11.97 -32.60
N GLU A 184 -12.91 10.73 -33.09
CA GLU A 184 -11.77 10.10 -33.78
C GLU A 184 -11.29 10.89 -35.01
N PRO A 185 -12.17 11.30 -35.96
CA PRO A 185 -11.72 12.08 -37.10
C PRO A 185 -11.24 13.50 -36.75
N TRP A 186 -11.71 14.11 -35.65
CA TRP A 186 -11.17 15.39 -35.19
C TRP A 186 -9.73 15.30 -34.69
N ILE A 187 -9.38 14.20 -34.03
CA ILE A 187 -8.07 14.00 -33.41
C ILE A 187 -7.08 13.34 -34.37
N TYR A 188 -7.57 12.44 -35.25
CA TYR A 188 -6.75 11.69 -36.20
C TYR A 188 -7.15 11.98 -37.65
N PRO A 189 -7.12 13.24 -38.11
CA PRO A 189 -7.53 13.61 -39.47
C PRO A 189 -6.79 12.81 -40.55
N LEU A 190 -5.53 12.43 -40.31
CA LEU A 190 -4.76 11.62 -41.26
C LEU A 190 -5.25 10.17 -41.39
N PHE A 191 -5.95 9.63 -40.38
CA PHE A 191 -6.62 8.32 -40.47
C PHE A 191 -8.03 8.42 -41.02
N TYR A 192 -8.63 9.61 -40.97
CA TYR A 192 -9.98 9.89 -41.40
C TYR A 192 -10.00 11.07 -42.37
N ILE A 193 -9.30 10.93 -43.50
CA ILE A 193 -9.09 12.01 -44.49
C ILE A 193 -10.42 12.63 -44.95
N HIS A 194 -11.42 11.80 -45.22
CA HIS A 194 -12.76 12.26 -45.62
C HIS A 194 -13.64 12.76 -44.46
N GLY A 195 -13.15 12.73 -43.22
CA GLY A 195 -13.94 12.96 -42.01
C GLY A 195 -14.99 11.89 -41.75
N THR A 196 -14.75 10.65 -42.21
CA THR A 196 -15.66 9.53 -41.92
C THR A 196 -15.82 9.29 -40.42
N ARG A 197 -17.04 8.93 -40.02
CA ARG A 197 -17.38 8.71 -38.61
C ARG A 197 -16.61 7.52 -38.02
N GLY A 198 -16.13 7.70 -36.78
CA GLY A 198 -15.52 6.68 -35.94
C GLY A 198 -16.55 5.69 -35.35
N TRP A 199 -16.16 4.98 -34.30
CA TRP A 199 -17.11 4.09 -33.60
C TRP A 199 -18.19 4.88 -32.85
N HIS A 200 -19.43 4.37 -32.83
CA HIS A 200 -20.55 4.91 -32.05
C HIS A 200 -21.47 3.78 -31.56
N ARG A 201 -22.38 4.10 -30.63
CA ARG A 201 -23.21 3.12 -29.92
C ARG A 201 -24.18 2.36 -30.85
N ASP A 202 -24.65 2.99 -31.91
CA ASP A 202 -25.66 2.43 -32.81
C ASP A 202 -25.09 1.57 -33.95
N LEU A 203 -23.76 1.37 -33.98
CA LEU A 203 -23.11 0.55 -34.99
C LEU A 203 -23.54 -0.93 -34.85
N LYS A 204 -24.27 -1.46 -35.83
CA LYS A 204 -24.74 -2.86 -35.89
C LYS A 204 -23.94 -3.69 -36.89
N LYS A 205 -23.93 -5.01 -36.70
CA LYS A 205 -23.35 -5.95 -37.67
C LYS A 205 -24.16 -5.92 -38.98
N LEU A 206 -23.48 -6.17 -40.10
CA LEU A 206 -24.19 -6.48 -41.34
C LEU A 206 -25.02 -7.75 -41.09
N ASN A 207 -26.33 -7.69 -41.38
CA ASN A 207 -27.28 -8.80 -41.28
C ASN A 207 -27.58 -9.29 -39.84
N SER A 208 -27.40 -8.45 -38.82
CA SER A 208 -27.84 -8.78 -37.46
C SER A 208 -28.12 -7.52 -36.65
N ASP A 209 -29.18 -7.55 -35.83
CA ASP A 209 -29.46 -6.48 -34.87
C ASP A 209 -28.46 -6.42 -33.70
N ARG A 210 -27.48 -7.31 -33.67
CA ARG A 210 -26.43 -7.30 -32.66
C ARG A 210 -25.50 -6.10 -32.86
N ARG A 211 -25.42 -5.27 -31.82
CA ARG A 211 -24.49 -4.15 -31.69
C ARG A 211 -23.02 -4.59 -31.77
N ILE A 212 -22.19 -3.77 -32.41
CA ILE A 212 -20.74 -3.93 -32.48
C ILE A 212 -20.11 -3.17 -31.30
N THR A 213 -19.40 -3.90 -30.44
CA THR A 213 -18.63 -3.30 -29.34
C THR A 213 -17.42 -2.52 -29.87
N ARG A 214 -16.95 -1.51 -29.15
CA ARG A 214 -15.74 -0.75 -29.52
C ARG A 214 -14.54 -1.68 -29.71
N ALA A 215 -14.36 -2.65 -28.83
CA ALA A 215 -13.30 -3.65 -28.95
C ALA A 215 -13.37 -4.44 -30.27
N GLN A 216 -14.56 -4.81 -30.74
CA GLN A 216 -14.75 -5.47 -32.04
C GLN A 216 -14.43 -4.54 -33.21
N TYR A 217 -14.86 -3.27 -33.16
CA TYR A 217 -14.55 -2.28 -34.20
C TYR A 217 -13.04 -2.03 -34.32
N ILE A 218 -12.34 -1.85 -33.20
CA ILE A 218 -10.90 -1.62 -33.20
C ILE A 218 -10.14 -2.86 -33.66
N LYS A 219 -10.53 -4.06 -33.22
CA LYS A 219 -10.00 -5.32 -33.77
C LYS A 219 -10.17 -5.40 -35.30
N TYR A 220 -11.32 -4.97 -35.82
CA TYR A 220 -11.60 -4.93 -37.24
C TYR A 220 -10.69 -3.93 -37.97
N ARG A 221 -10.48 -2.72 -37.43
CA ARG A 221 -9.57 -1.71 -38.02
C ARG A 221 -8.10 -2.16 -38.01
N MET A 222 -7.69 -2.89 -36.97
CA MET A 222 -6.35 -3.48 -36.85
C MET A 222 -6.16 -4.80 -37.62
N ALA A 223 -7.21 -5.32 -38.26
CA ALA A 223 -7.10 -6.58 -38.99
C ALA A 223 -6.19 -6.39 -40.22
N ILE A 224 -5.27 -7.33 -40.40
CA ILE A 224 -4.38 -7.40 -41.55
C ILE A 224 -5.22 -7.89 -42.74
N ARG A 225 -5.19 -7.14 -43.83
CA ARG A 225 -5.88 -7.41 -45.11
C ARG A 225 -4.91 -7.09 -46.25
N ASN A 226 -5.23 -7.56 -47.45
CA ASN A 226 -4.40 -7.29 -48.63
C ASN A 226 -4.52 -5.83 -49.10
N ASP A 227 -5.58 -5.12 -48.70
CA ASP A 227 -5.80 -3.72 -49.07
C ASP A 227 -5.03 -2.73 -48.19
N PHE A 228 -4.89 -1.49 -48.67
CA PHE A 228 -4.26 -0.40 -47.94
C PHE A 228 -4.95 -0.15 -46.58
N ASN A 229 -4.22 -0.40 -45.49
CA ASN A 229 -4.67 -0.12 -44.13
C ASN A 229 -3.94 1.09 -43.54
N VAL A 230 -4.60 2.25 -43.59
CA VAL A 230 -4.06 3.53 -43.11
C VAL A 230 -3.60 3.48 -41.64
N PHE A 231 -4.30 2.71 -40.79
CA PHE A 231 -3.97 2.58 -39.38
C PHE A 231 -2.66 1.83 -39.19
N LEU A 232 -2.51 0.64 -39.80
CA LEU A 232 -1.30 -0.18 -39.67
C LEU A 232 -0.06 0.48 -40.29
N LEU A 233 -0.25 1.40 -41.23
CA LEU A 233 0.81 2.19 -41.86
C LEU A 233 1.17 3.47 -41.10
N GLY A 234 0.37 3.85 -40.08
CA GLY A 234 0.54 5.08 -39.32
C GLY A 234 1.72 5.13 -38.34
N ARG A 235 2.47 4.02 -38.16
CA ARG A 235 3.68 3.93 -37.32
C ARG A 235 3.52 4.55 -35.92
N ARG A 236 4.22 5.65 -35.62
CA ARG A 236 4.11 6.35 -34.33
C ARG A 236 2.71 6.88 -34.05
N LEU A 237 1.94 7.25 -35.08
CA LEU A 237 0.54 7.65 -34.94
C LEU A 237 -0.36 6.45 -34.64
N PHE A 238 -0.05 5.28 -35.21
CA PHE A 238 -0.73 4.03 -34.90
C PHE A 238 -0.56 3.65 -33.42
N GLN A 239 0.65 3.81 -32.87
CA GLN A 239 0.87 3.59 -31.43
C GLN A 239 -0.02 4.50 -30.56
N GLN A 240 -0.14 5.78 -30.92
CA GLN A 240 -1.00 6.74 -30.20
C GLN A 240 -2.47 6.33 -30.29
N TRP A 241 -2.96 6.03 -31.50
CA TRP A 241 -4.34 5.60 -31.73
C TRP A 241 -4.69 4.29 -31.02
N LEU A 242 -3.76 3.34 -30.92
CA LEU A 242 -3.96 2.09 -30.18
C LEU A 242 -4.13 2.30 -28.68
N VAL A 243 -3.23 3.08 -28.08
CA VAL A 243 -3.29 3.37 -26.64
C VAL A 243 -4.57 4.13 -26.32
N ASP A 244 -4.89 5.15 -27.12
CA ASP A 244 -6.11 5.94 -27.01
C ASP A 244 -7.39 5.07 -27.06
N ASN A 245 -7.47 4.17 -28.05
CA ASN A 245 -8.62 3.28 -28.20
C ASN A 245 -8.71 2.20 -27.12
N TYR A 246 -7.59 1.69 -26.62
CA TYR A 246 -7.63 0.79 -25.46
C TYR A 246 -8.17 1.50 -24.22
N VAL A 247 -7.73 2.73 -23.95
CA VAL A 247 -8.22 3.53 -22.82
C VAL A 247 -9.73 3.75 -22.93
N LYS A 248 -10.24 4.04 -24.13
CA LYS A 248 -11.69 4.12 -24.40
C LYS A 248 -12.43 2.80 -24.10
N ILE A 249 -11.88 1.66 -24.52
CA ILE A 249 -12.45 0.32 -24.24
C ILE A 249 -12.44 0.00 -22.74
N GLU A 250 -11.35 0.33 -22.05
CA GLU A 250 -11.25 0.14 -20.60
C GLU A 250 -12.22 1.05 -19.86
N LYS A 251 -12.35 2.30 -20.29
CA LYS A 251 -13.35 3.24 -19.78
C LYS A 251 -14.77 2.70 -19.89
N ASP A 252 -15.15 2.06 -21.00
CA ASP A 252 -16.49 1.43 -21.11
C ASP A 252 -16.76 0.42 -19.99
N LYS A 253 -15.73 -0.34 -19.59
CA LYS A 253 -15.84 -1.34 -18.51
C LYS A 253 -15.87 -0.69 -17.14
N ILE A 254 -15.07 0.35 -16.96
CA ILE A 254 -15.03 1.15 -15.74
C ILE A 254 -16.39 1.83 -15.52
N GLU A 255 -16.94 2.46 -16.55
CA GLU A 255 -18.25 3.13 -16.53
C GLU A 255 -19.38 2.15 -16.20
N PHE A 256 -19.33 0.95 -16.78
CA PHE A 256 -20.24 -0.12 -16.39
C PHE A 256 -20.12 -0.45 -14.90
N CYS A 257 -18.89 -0.60 -14.38
CA CYS A 257 -18.69 -0.86 -12.96
C CYS A 257 -19.20 0.30 -12.09
N LYS A 258 -18.96 1.56 -12.49
CA LYS A 258 -19.41 2.76 -11.77
C LYS A 258 -20.94 2.82 -11.68
N ASN A 259 -21.64 2.53 -12.78
CA ASN A 259 -23.09 2.66 -12.85
C ASN A 259 -23.86 1.45 -12.28
N HIS A 260 -23.21 0.29 -12.18
CA HIS A 260 -23.85 -0.96 -11.73
C HIS A 260 -23.28 -1.43 -10.38
N GLN A 261 -22.80 -0.52 -9.52
CA GLN A 261 -22.20 -0.87 -8.21
C GLN A 261 -23.12 -1.76 -7.35
N LYS A 262 -24.44 -1.54 -7.41
CA LYS A 262 -25.46 -2.35 -6.69
C LYS A 262 -25.62 -3.77 -7.25
N GLU A 263 -25.21 -4.01 -8.49
CA GLU A 263 -25.35 -5.29 -9.18
C GLU A 263 -24.06 -6.15 -9.16
N LEU A 264 -22.91 -5.53 -8.86
CA LEU A 264 -21.65 -6.25 -8.75
C LEU A 264 -21.66 -7.17 -7.52
N ARG A 265 -21.10 -8.38 -7.61
CA ARG A 265 -21.08 -9.34 -6.48
C ARG A 265 -20.22 -8.79 -5.33
N VAL A 266 -20.88 -8.37 -4.24
CA VAL A 266 -20.38 -7.55 -3.11
C VAL A 266 -19.73 -8.38 -1.98
N GLU A 267 -19.16 -9.56 -2.28
CA GLU A 267 -18.85 -10.61 -1.27
C GLU A 267 -17.81 -10.25 -0.17
N THR A 268 -17.39 -8.98 0.02
CA THR A 268 -16.34 -8.62 0.98
C THR A 268 -16.37 -7.19 1.49
N TYR A 269 -17.45 -6.42 1.30
CA TYR A 269 -17.43 -5.01 1.69
C TYR A 269 -17.84 -4.75 3.13
N GLN A 270 -18.41 -5.69 3.90
CA GLN A 270 -18.79 -5.38 5.28
C GLN A 270 -17.59 -4.84 6.09
N GLY A 271 -16.42 -5.51 6.05
CA GLY A 271 -15.23 -4.98 6.73
C GLY A 271 -14.67 -3.66 6.15
N LEU A 272 -14.91 -3.37 4.86
CA LEU A 272 -14.52 -2.11 4.22
C LEU A 272 -15.52 -0.99 4.56
N ILE A 273 -16.82 -1.31 4.57
CA ILE A 273 -17.94 -0.46 4.93
C ILE A 273 -17.86 -0.14 6.41
N ASP A 274 -17.62 -1.12 7.28
CA ASP A 274 -17.37 -0.93 8.71
C ASP A 274 -16.12 -0.07 8.92
N TYR A 275 -15.04 -0.32 8.18
CA TYR A 275 -13.84 0.54 8.22
C TYR A 275 -14.17 1.98 7.79
N MET A 276 -14.92 2.16 6.69
CA MET A 276 -15.30 3.47 6.16
C MET A 276 -16.34 4.18 7.04
N GLN A 277 -17.27 3.45 7.64
CA GLN A 277 -18.25 3.94 8.60
C GLN A 277 -17.53 4.35 9.87
N ASN A 278 -16.64 3.51 10.41
CA ASN A 278 -15.80 3.88 11.55
C ASN A 278 -14.95 5.12 11.23
N MET A 279 -14.38 5.20 10.02
CA MET A 279 -13.64 6.38 9.56
C MET A 279 -14.56 7.60 9.49
N ALA A 280 -15.75 7.51 8.89
CA ALA A 280 -16.73 8.60 8.83
C ALA A 280 -17.22 9.04 10.22
N THR A 281 -17.46 8.09 11.12
CA THR A 281 -17.92 8.33 12.50
C THR A 281 -16.82 8.99 13.32
N ASN A 282 -15.56 8.64 13.10
CA ASN A 282 -14.40 9.25 13.77
C ASN A 282 -14.14 10.71 13.30
N ILE A 283 -14.73 11.12 12.17
CA ILE A 283 -14.46 12.40 11.49
C ILE A 283 -15.70 13.34 11.55
N ASN A 284 -16.79 12.92 12.22
CA ASN A 284 -18.11 13.55 12.09
C ASN A 284 -18.55 13.75 10.62
N GLY A 285 -18.07 12.90 9.72
CA GLY A 285 -18.40 12.90 8.31
C GLY A 285 -19.50 11.90 7.98
N ARG A 286 -20.07 12.01 6.79
CA ARG A 286 -20.97 10.98 6.24
C ARG A 286 -20.21 10.17 5.19
N VAL A 287 -20.41 8.85 5.19
CA VAL A 287 -19.90 8.01 4.10
C VAL A 287 -20.59 8.44 2.81
N GLY A 288 -19.79 8.85 1.83
CA GLY A 288 -20.26 9.24 0.52
C GLY A 288 -20.40 8.08 -0.43
N LYS A 289 -19.91 8.27 -1.65
CA LYS A 289 -19.93 7.29 -2.73
C LYS A 289 -18.79 6.30 -2.54
N ILE A 290 -19.15 5.05 -2.23
CA ILE A 290 -18.22 3.92 -2.26
C ILE A 290 -18.26 3.31 -3.67
N ILE A 291 -17.19 3.47 -4.44
CA ILE A 291 -17.01 2.89 -5.77
C ILE A 291 -15.90 1.85 -5.72
N VAL A 292 -16.27 0.60 -5.97
CA VAL A 292 -15.35 -0.54 -5.84
C VAL A 292 -15.16 -1.25 -7.17
N LEU A 293 -13.92 -1.62 -7.47
CA LEU A 293 -13.61 -2.48 -8.61
C LEU A 293 -13.77 -3.96 -8.23
N PRO A 294 -14.57 -4.73 -8.99
CA PRO A 294 -14.83 -6.14 -8.68
C PRO A 294 -13.61 -7.01 -9.00
N SER A 295 -13.57 -8.22 -8.45
CA SER A 295 -12.52 -9.21 -8.72
C SER A 295 -12.47 -9.69 -10.18
N THR A 296 -13.54 -9.46 -10.95
CA THR A 296 -13.63 -9.72 -12.40
C THR A 296 -12.94 -8.65 -13.24
N PHE A 297 -12.68 -7.47 -12.68
CA PHE A 297 -11.98 -6.38 -13.36
C PHE A 297 -10.46 -6.64 -13.33
N ILE A 298 -9.85 -6.88 -14.49
CA ILE A 298 -8.43 -7.24 -14.57
C ILE A 298 -7.56 -6.07 -14.10
N GLY A 299 -6.75 -6.31 -13.06
CA GLY A 299 -5.89 -5.28 -12.45
C GLY A 299 -6.49 -4.62 -11.20
N SER A 300 -7.73 -4.95 -10.80
CA SER A 300 -8.26 -4.50 -9.51
C SER A 300 -7.52 -5.16 -8.33
N PRO A 301 -7.47 -4.51 -7.14
CA PRO A 301 -6.85 -5.11 -5.95
C PRO A 301 -7.33 -6.53 -5.66
N ARG A 302 -8.64 -6.76 -5.84
CA ARG A 302 -9.27 -8.07 -5.65
C ARG A 302 -8.92 -9.06 -6.73
N ASN A 303 -8.86 -8.65 -8.00
CA ASN A 303 -8.44 -9.54 -9.08
C ASN A 303 -7.01 -10.06 -8.83
N MET A 304 -6.11 -9.17 -8.43
CA MET A 304 -4.73 -9.51 -8.10
C MET A 304 -4.66 -10.48 -6.91
N LEU A 305 -5.37 -10.16 -5.81
CA LEU A 305 -5.44 -11.01 -4.62
C LEU A 305 -5.95 -12.42 -4.94
N GLN A 306 -7.03 -12.51 -5.70
CA GLN A 306 -7.63 -13.79 -6.09
C GLN A 306 -6.71 -14.61 -6.98
N ASN A 307 -6.00 -13.98 -7.93
CA ASN A 307 -5.06 -14.69 -8.78
C ASN A 307 -3.85 -15.22 -7.99
N TYR A 308 -3.34 -14.45 -7.03
CA TYR A 308 -2.28 -14.89 -6.13
C TYR A 308 -2.75 -16.06 -5.24
N GLN A 309 -3.92 -15.95 -4.61
CA GLN A 309 -4.50 -17.02 -3.78
C GLN A 309 -4.73 -18.30 -4.60
N ASP A 310 -5.18 -18.18 -5.84
CA ASP A 310 -5.34 -19.32 -6.73
C ASP A 310 -4.01 -20.00 -7.08
N ALA A 311 -2.93 -19.23 -7.32
CA ALA A 311 -1.60 -19.79 -7.55
C ALA A 311 -1.05 -20.47 -6.28
N MET A 312 -1.30 -19.89 -5.11
CA MET A 312 -0.94 -20.50 -3.84
C MET A 312 -1.72 -21.80 -3.58
N ALA A 313 -2.97 -21.93 -4.04
CA ALA A 313 -3.72 -23.19 -3.96
C ALA A 313 -3.06 -24.29 -4.80
N VAL A 314 -2.54 -23.95 -6.00
CA VAL A 314 -1.75 -24.88 -6.83
C VAL A 314 -0.50 -25.32 -6.08
N VAL A 315 0.25 -24.38 -5.51
CA VAL A 315 1.49 -24.66 -4.74
C VAL A 315 1.19 -25.45 -3.46
N GLY A 316 0.06 -25.19 -2.81
CA GLY A 316 -0.37 -25.93 -1.62
C GLY A 316 -0.65 -27.41 -1.90
N LYS A 317 -1.17 -27.75 -3.09
CA LYS A 317 -1.42 -29.15 -3.47
C LYS A 317 -0.20 -29.86 -4.04
N PHE A 318 0.58 -29.19 -4.89
CA PHE A 318 1.68 -29.83 -5.63
C PHE A 318 3.07 -29.56 -5.04
N GLY A 319 3.16 -28.76 -3.99
CA GLY A 319 4.43 -28.34 -3.38
C GLY A 319 5.05 -27.12 -4.06
N LYS A 320 6.26 -26.76 -3.63
CA LYS A 320 7.01 -25.64 -4.20
C LYS A 320 7.25 -25.86 -5.71
N PRO A 321 7.20 -24.81 -6.55
CA PRO A 321 7.67 -24.92 -7.93
C PRO A 321 9.14 -25.34 -7.97
N ASP A 322 9.54 -26.01 -9.05
CA ASP A 322 10.92 -26.46 -9.26
C ASP A 322 11.69 -25.51 -10.19
N LEU A 323 11.00 -24.93 -11.18
CA LEU A 323 11.59 -24.04 -12.19
C LEU A 323 10.90 -22.68 -12.23
N PHE A 324 11.72 -21.63 -12.40
CA PHE A 324 11.31 -20.28 -12.71
C PHE A 324 11.89 -19.88 -14.07
N ILE A 325 11.01 -19.62 -15.03
CA ILE A 325 11.38 -19.32 -16.41
C ILE A 325 10.86 -17.93 -16.74
N THR A 326 11.73 -17.07 -17.26
CA THR A 326 11.30 -15.78 -17.81
C THR A 326 11.70 -15.65 -19.26
N MET A 327 10.83 -15.10 -20.09
CA MET A 327 11.10 -14.91 -21.52
C MET A 327 10.64 -13.53 -21.98
N THR A 328 11.53 -12.80 -22.65
CA THR A 328 11.25 -11.46 -23.21
C THR A 328 11.11 -11.53 -24.72
N CYS A 329 10.12 -10.83 -25.28
CA CYS A 329 9.96 -10.72 -26.73
C CYS A 329 11.23 -10.19 -27.41
N ASN A 330 11.71 -10.88 -28.45
CA ASN A 330 12.78 -10.36 -29.29
C ASN A 330 12.18 -9.68 -30.53
N PRO A 331 12.28 -8.35 -30.67
CA PRO A 331 11.75 -7.64 -31.84
C PRO A 331 12.44 -8.01 -33.16
N LYS A 332 13.60 -8.69 -33.12
CA LYS A 332 14.33 -9.17 -34.30
C LYS A 332 13.96 -10.60 -34.70
N TRP A 333 12.90 -11.19 -34.14
CA TRP A 333 12.41 -12.48 -34.61
C TRP A 333 12.04 -12.42 -36.09
N ARG A 334 12.40 -13.48 -36.82
CA ARG A 334 12.15 -13.61 -38.26
C ARG A 334 10.67 -13.36 -38.58
N GLU A 335 9.76 -13.94 -37.80
CA GLU A 335 8.32 -13.79 -37.98
C GLU A 335 7.83 -12.35 -37.78
N ILE A 336 8.55 -11.54 -36.99
CA ILE A 336 8.26 -10.10 -36.89
C ILE A 336 8.80 -9.40 -38.12
N ILE A 337 10.10 -9.55 -38.42
CA ILE A 337 10.79 -8.83 -39.48
C ILE A 337 10.20 -9.11 -40.87
N GLU A 338 9.88 -10.37 -41.19
CA GLU A 338 9.26 -10.76 -42.46
C GLU A 338 7.84 -10.21 -42.65
N ASN A 339 7.16 -9.85 -41.55
CA ASN A 339 5.82 -9.27 -41.58
C ASN A 339 5.83 -7.74 -41.46
N LEU A 340 7.01 -7.10 -41.46
CA LEU A 340 7.15 -5.66 -41.56
C LEU A 340 7.21 -5.24 -43.03
N LEU A 341 6.51 -4.17 -43.37
CA LEU A 341 6.63 -3.55 -44.68
C LEU A 341 7.97 -2.80 -44.81
N SER A 342 8.36 -2.49 -46.04
CA SER A 342 9.58 -1.71 -46.31
C SER A 342 9.63 -0.43 -45.45
N LEU A 343 10.79 -0.17 -44.83
CA LEU A 343 11.05 0.93 -43.90
C LEU A 343 10.29 0.90 -42.55
N GLN A 344 9.48 -0.12 -42.24
CA GLN A 344 8.89 -0.28 -40.90
C GLN A 344 9.91 -0.86 -39.91
N GLN A 345 9.76 -0.49 -38.64
CA GLN A 345 10.49 -1.09 -37.53
C GLN A 345 9.53 -1.87 -36.61
N PRO A 346 10.01 -2.84 -35.81
CA PRO A 346 9.15 -3.59 -34.88
C PRO A 346 8.31 -2.71 -33.95
N SER A 347 8.87 -1.57 -33.52
CA SER A 347 8.14 -0.59 -32.70
C SER A 347 6.93 0.01 -33.42
N ASP A 348 6.95 0.11 -34.75
CA ASP A 348 5.85 0.65 -35.54
C ASP A 348 4.66 -0.33 -35.64
N ARG A 349 4.89 -1.62 -35.40
CA ARG A 349 3.90 -2.71 -35.45
C ARG A 349 3.81 -3.45 -34.11
N PRO A 350 3.33 -2.77 -33.05
CA PRO A 350 3.18 -3.38 -31.73
C PRO A 350 2.18 -4.56 -31.73
N ASP A 351 1.24 -4.57 -32.67
CA ASP A 351 0.27 -5.65 -32.86
C ASP A 351 0.95 -6.96 -33.31
N ILE A 352 1.95 -6.90 -34.21
CA ILE A 352 2.73 -8.05 -34.64
C ILE A 352 3.58 -8.56 -33.46
N CYS A 353 4.25 -7.65 -32.74
CA CYS A 353 5.05 -8.02 -31.56
C CYS A 353 4.20 -8.77 -30.52
N ALA A 354 2.98 -8.31 -30.23
CA ALA A 354 2.06 -8.98 -29.32
C ALA A 354 1.62 -10.37 -29.83
N ARG A 355 1.29 -10.48 -31.13
CA ARG A 355 0.84 -11.74 -31.74
C ARG A 355 1.93 -12.80 -31.76
N VAL A 356 3.12 -12.44 -32.27
CA VAL A 356 4.26 -13.37 -32.37
C VAL A 356 4.71 -13.80 -30.97
N PHE A 357 4.81 -12.87 -30.01
CA PHE A 357 5.13 -13.25 -28.64
C PHE A 357 4.11 -14.20 -28.03
N ASN A 358 2.81 -13.98 -28.24
CA ASN A 358 1.79 -14.91 -27.77
C ASN A 358 1.99 -16.31 -28.36
N ILE A 359 2.25 -16.43 -29.67
CA ILE A 359 2.51 -17.70 -30.33
C ILE A 359 3.76 -18.39 -29.75
N LYS A 360 4.87 -17.65 -29.62
CA LYS A 360 6.12 -18.19 -29.03
C LYS A 360 5.92 -18.62 -27.58
N LYS A 361 5.15 -17.88 -26.80
CA LYS A 361 4.79 -18.24 -25.42
C LYS A 361 3.91 -19.50 -25.37
N GLU A 362 2.91 -19.63 -26.25
CA GLU A 362 2.13 -20.89 -26.32
C GLU A 362 3.04 -22.07 -26.67
N TYR A 363 3.95 -21.89 -27.63
CA TYR A 363 4.90 -22.92 -28.01
C TYR A 363 5.87 -23.29 -26.89
N LEU A 364 6.32 -22.31 -26.09
CA LEU A 364 7.15 -22.58 -24.89
C LEU A 364 6.39 -23.42 -23.86
N ILE A 365 5.11 -23.10 -23.61
CA ILE A 365 4.28 -23.90 -22.69
C ILE A 365 4.06 -25.30 -23.25
N ASP A 366 3.80 -25.45 -24.54
CA ASP A 366 3.62 -26.74 -25.19
C ASP A 366 4.89 -27.60 -25.15
N LEU A 367 6.08 -27.00 -25.34
CA LEU A 367 7.36 -27.69 -25.16
C LEU A 367 7.54 -28.21 -23.73
N ILE A 368 7.28 -27.35 -22.74
CA ILE A 368 7.45 -27.71 -21.33
C ILE A 368 6.43 -28.77 -20.89
N VAL A 369 5.16 -28.60 -21.26
CA VAL A 369 4.04 -29.39 -20.72
C VAL A 369 3.73 -30.61 -21.60
N LYS A 370 3.52 -30.43 -22.91
CA LYS A 370 3.10 -31.52 -23.81
C LYS A 370 4.28 -32.37 -24.26
N GLN A 371 5.39 -31.72 -24.65
CA GLN A 371 6.60 -32.43 -25.07
C GLN A 371 7.48 -32.85 -23.89
N LYS A 372 7.07 -32.55 -22.65
CA LYS A 372 7.75 -32.94 -21.40
C LYS A 372 9.24 -32.57 -21.42
N PHE A 373 9.59 -31.38 -21.91
CA PHE A 373 10.97 -30.97 -22.15
C PHE A 373 11.87 -31.09 -20.90
N PHE A 374 11.35 -30.75 -19.72
CA PHE A 374 12.05 -30.88 -18.43
C PHE A 374 11.60 -32.14 -17.64
N GLY A 375 10.80 -33.01 -18.26
CA GLY A 375 10.06 -34.08 -17.57
C GLY A 375 8.57 -33.78 -17.44
N GLU A 376 7.86 -34.63 -16.70
CA GLU A 376 6.41 -34.51 -16.58
C GLU A 376 5.99 -33.40 -15.60
N VAL A 377 5.19 -32.46 -16.10
CA VAL A 377 4.73 -31.31 -15.33
C VAL A 377 3.49 -31.68 -14.50
N ALA A 378 3.58 -31.46 -13.18
CA ALA A 378 2.45 -31.56 -12.27
C ALA A 378 1.56 -30.32 -12.37
N ALA A 379 2.15 -29.12 -12.36
CA ALA A 379 1.43 -27.85 -12.48
C ALA A 379 2.29 -26.72 -13.04
N TYR A 380 1.66 -25.72 -13.63
CA TYR A 380 2.29 -24.44 -13.99
C TYR A 380 1.37 -23.26 -13.70
N VAL A 381 1.99 -22.09 -13.51
CA VAL A 381 1.34 -20.77 -13.42
C VAL A 381 2.19 -19.78 -14.21
N TYR A 382 1.58 -18.91 -15.01
CA TYR A 382 2.31 -17.84 -15.68
C TYR A 382 1.61 -16.49 -15.58
N VAL A 383 2.43 -15.43 -15.72
CA VAL A 383 2.01 -14.03 -15.74
C VAL A 383 2.76 -13.29 -16.84
N ILE A 384 2.07 -12.38 -17.51
CA ILE A 384 2.60 -11.48 -18.54
C ILE A 384 2.72 -10.08 -17.95
N GLU A 385 3.90 -9.51 -18.09
CA GLU A 385 4.24 -8.15 -17.73
C GLU A 385 4.69 -7.39 -18.99
N PHE A 386 4.38 -6.10 -19.08
CA PHE A 386 4.95 -5.23 -20.11
C PHE A 386 5.97 -4.32 -19.43
N GLN A 387 7.25 -4.68 -19.57
CA GLN A 387 8.35 -3.96 -18.93
C GLN A 387 8.29 -2.45 -19.24
N LYS A 388 8.94 -1.60 -18.42
CA LYS A 388 9.08 -0.14 -18.66
C LYS A 388 9.70 0.24 -20.02
N ARG A 389 10.07 -0.71 -20.88
CA ARG A 389 10.55 -0.53 -22.26
C ARG A 389 9.52 -0.92 -23.34
N GLY A 390 8.36 -1.45 -22.96
CA GLY A 390 7.20 -1.69 -23.83
C GLY A 390 7.14 -3.06 -24.51
N LEU A 391 8.07 -3.98 -24.25
CA LEU A 391 8.03 -5.34 -24.79
C LEU A 391 7.34 -6.31 -23.81
N PRO A 392 6.57 -7.29 -24.33
CA PRO A 392 5.98 -8.35 -23.50
C PRO A 392 7.07 -9.22 -22.87
N HIS A 393 6.84 -9.59 -21.62
CA HIS A 393 7.69 -10.45 -20.84
C HIS A 393 6.82 -11.44 -20.05
N VAL A 394 7.15 -12.72 -20.08
CA VAL A 394 6.42 -13.75 -19.34
C VAL A 394 7.27 -14.25 -18.20
N HIS A 395 6.65 -14.44 -17.05
CA HIS A 395 7.17 -15.17 -15.89
C HIS A 395 6.37 -16.47 -15.78
N ILE A 396 7.04 -17.62 -15.70
CA ILE A 396 6.43 -18.95 -15.62
C ILE A 396 7.03 -19.69 -14.43
N LEU A 397 6.17 -20.24 -13.57
CA LEU A 397 6.55 -21.20 -12.54
C LEU A 397 6.05 -22.58 -12.96
N VAL A 398 6.93 -23.58 -12.83
CA VAL A 398 6.64 -24.97 -13.20
C VAL A 398 6.95 -25.87 -12.02
N THR A 399 6.00 -26.72 -11.67
CA THR A 399 6.13 -27.81 -10.70
C THR A 399 6.17 -29.13 -11.46
N LEU A 400 7.24 -29.89 -11.31
CA LEU A 400 7.46 -31.20 -11.92
C LEU A 400 6.92 -32.30 -11.00
N LYS A 401 6.53 -33.43 -11.58
CA LYS A 401 6.18 -34.63 -10.81
C LYS A 401 7.41 -35.17 -10.08
N GLN A 402 7.21 -35.86 -8.96
CA GLN A 402 8.26 -36.30 -8.04
C GLN A 402 9.44 -37.02 -8.74
N ASN A 403 9.14 -37.88 -9.73
CA ASN A 403 10.15 -38.66 -10.45
C ASN A 403 10.99 -37.85 -11.47
N TYR A 404 10.64 -36.58 -11.70
CA TYR A 404 11.29 -35.69 -12.66
C TYR A 404 11.87 -34.44 -12.00
N LYS A 405 11.91 -34.38 -10.67
CA LYS A 405 12.48 -33.24 -9.95
C LYS A 405 13.99 -33.13 -10.20
N LEU A 406 14.48 -31.89 -10.28
CA LEU A 406 15.88 -31.58 -10.56
C LEU A 406 16.67 -31.53 -9.24
N THR A 407 16.97 -32.70 -8.67
CA THR A 407 17.50 -32.83 -7.30
C THR A 407 19.02 -32.84 -7.20
N THR A 408 19.75 -33.04 -8.29
CA THR A 408 21.22 -33.10 -8.29
C THR A 408 21.83 -32.05 -9.22
N ALA A 409 23.07 -31.64 -8.94
CA ALA A 409 23.83 -30.69 -9.76
C ALA A 409 23.92 -31.16 -11.23
N ASP A 410 24.22 -32.44 -11.47
CA ASP A 410 24.31 -33.01 -12.82
C ASP A 410 23.00 -32.87 -13.62
N ILE A 411 21.86 -33.09 -12.96
CA ILE A 411 20.55 -32.96 -13.59
C ILE A 411 20.25 -31.49 -13.89
N VAL A 412 20.66 -30.56 -13.01
CA VAL A 412 20.53 -29.12 -13.24
C VAL A 412 21.40 -28.68 -14.42
N ASP A 413 22.67 -29.07 -14.44
CA ASP A 413 23.66 -28.69 -15.46
C ASP A 413 23.34 -29.29 -16.84
N LYS A 414 22.59 -30.40 -16.89
CA LYS A 414 22.01 -30.93 -18.14
C LYS A 414 21.07 -29.93 -18.83
N TYR A 415 20.39 -29.08 -18.06
CA TYR A 415 19.37 -28.18 -18.57
C TYR A 415 19.76 -26.70 -18.49
N ILE A 416 20.50 -26.28 -17.47
CA ILE A 416 20.79 -24.89 -17.14
C ILE A 416 22.31 -24.67 -17.20
N SER A 417 22.74 -23.61 -17.86
CA SER A 417 24.13 -23.18 -17.91
C SER A 417 24.22 -21.70 -17.54
N ALA A 418 25.33 -21.34 -16.88
CA ALA A 418 25.70 -19.96 -16.60
C ALA A 418 27.06 -19.61 -17.21
N GLU A 419 27.42 -20.24 -18.34
CA GLU A 419 28.70 -20.06 -19.02
C GLU A 419 28.55 -19.52 -20.44
N ILE A 420 29.57 -18.83 -20.91
CA ILE A 420 29.70 -18.40 -22.30
C ILE A 420 30.19 -19.60 -23.13
N PRO A 421 29.39 -20.09 -24.09
CA PRO A 421 29.79 -21.22 -24.94
C PRO A 421 31.06 -20.91 -25.73
N ASP A 422 31.85 -21.94 -26.02
CA ASP A 422 33.00 -21.81 -26.91
C ASP A 422 32.53 -21.49 -28.35
N PRO A 423 32.95 -20.36 -28.96
CA PRO A 423 32.58 -20.03 -30.33
C PRO A 423 33.03 -21.07 -31.36
N GLN A 424 34.10 -21.85 -31.09
CA GLN A 424 34.55 -22.92 -31.98
C GLN A 424 33.65 -24.15 -31.91
N GLN A 425 33.05 -24.43 -30.75
CA GLN A 425 32.15 -25.58 -30.57
C GLN A 425 30.72 -25.27 -31.00
N ASN A 426 30.22 -24.08 -30.66
CA ASN A 426 28.86 -23.67 -30.99
C ASN A 426 28.76 -22.15 -31.17
N SER A 427 29.19 -21.69 -32.35
CA SER A 427 29.17 -20.27 -32.74
C SER A 427 27.77 -19.64 -32.58
N ARG A 428 26.72 -20.35 -32.97
CA ARG A 428 25.35 -19.84 -32.89
C ARG A 428 24.88 -19.64 -31.44
N LEU A 429 25.12 -20.60 -30.55
CA LEU A 429 24.76 -20.44 -29.14
C LEU A 429 25.59 -19.34 -28.48
N HIS A 430 26.89 -19.26 -28.81
CA HIS A 430 27.78 -18.20 -28.35
C HIS A 430 27.22 -16.81 -28.68
N GLU A 431 26.84 -16.59 -29.95
CA GLU A 431 26.24 -15.32 -30.39
C GLU A 431 24.95 -14.98 -29.62
N ILE A 432 24.07 -15.97 -29.40
CA ILE A 432 22.81 -15.77 -28.68
C ILE A 432 23.07 -15.39 -27.23
N VAL A 433 23.98 -16.09 -26.55
CA VAL A 433 24.36 -15.84 -25.15
C VAL A 433 24.99 -14.46 -25.02
N MET A 434 25.98 -14.15 -25.86
CA MET A 434 26.66 -12.84 -25.89
C MET A 434 25.69 -11.68 -26.17
N LYS A 435 24.60 -11.93 -26.90
CA LYS A 435 23.60 -10.91 -27.22
C LYS A 435 22.51 -10.77 -26.15
N HIS A 436 22.02 -11.88 -25.61
CA HIS A 436 20.78 -11.92 -24.84
C HIS A 436 20.95 -12.34 -23.37
N MET A 437 22.01 -13.06 -23.00
CA MET A 437 22.18 -13.62 -21.64
C MET A 437 23.28 -12.94 -20.83
N ILE A 438 23.97 -11.94 -21.36
CA ILE A 438 24.97 -11.20 -20.59
C ILE A 438 24.32 -10.04 -19.83
N HIS A 439 24.55 -10.04 -18.51
CA HIS A 439 24.21 -8.93 -17.64
C HIS A 439 25.15 -7.74 -17.86
N GLY A 440 24.59 -6.56 -18.03
CA GLY A 440 25.34 -5.30 -18.11
C GLY A 440 25.61 -4.78 -19.52
N PRO A 441 26.27 -3.61 -19.63
CA PRO A 441 26.81 -2.80 -18.53
C PRO A 441 25.71 -2.21 -17.62
N CYS A 442 25.95 -2.23 -16.31
CA CYS A 442 25.06 -1.65 -15.30
C CYS A 442 25.12 -0.11 -15.36
N GLY A 443 23.97 0.56 -15.34
CA GLY A 443 23.89 2.02 -15.12
C GLY A 443 23.04 2.33 -13.89
N ASP A 444 22.62 3.59 -13.72
CA ASP A 444 21.84 4.08 -12.56
C ASP A 444 20.55 3.29 -12.30
N TRP A 445 19.99 2.65 -13.33
CA TRP A 445 18.81 1.81 -13.25
C TRP A 445 19.06 0.40 -12.66
N CYS A 446 20.32 0.03 -12.49
CA CYS A 446 20.78 -1.27 -11.99
C CYS A 446 21.69 -1.13 -10.77
N LEU A 447 22.41 -0.02 -10.67
CA LEU A 447 23.29 0.32 -9.57
C LEU A 447 22.47 0.91 -8.41
N ILE A 448 22.62 0.32 -7.24
CA ILE A 448 22.12 0.85 -5.96
C ILE A 448 23.36 1.02 -5.09
N ASP A 449 23.63 2.23 -4.63
CA ASP A 449 24.83 2.58 -3.85
C ASP A 449 26.15 2.15 -4.51
N GLY A 450 26.24 2.34 -5.84
CA GLY A 450 27.43 1.97 -6.62
C GLY A 450 27.64 0.46 -6.84
N LYS A 451 26.76 -0.40 -6.32
CA LYS A 451 26.80 -1.86 -6.52
C LYS A 451 25.63 -2.34 -7.37
N CYS A 452 25.84 -3.38 -8.17
CA CYS A 452 24.76 -3.98 -8.95
C CYS A 452 23.70 -4.60 -8.02
N SER A 453 22.46 -4.17 -8.15
CA SER A 453 21.28 -4.71 -7.42
C SER A 453 21.03 -6.21 -7.63
N LYS A 454 21.62 -6.80 -8.68
CA LYS A 454 21.55 -8.24 -8.98
C LYS A 454 22.83 -9.00 -8.60
N HIS A 455 23.78 -8.32 -7.95
CA HIS A 455 25.07 -8.85 -7.51
C HIS A 455 25.91 -9.44 -8.65
N PHE A 456 25.98 -8.73 -9.77
CA PHE A 456 26.94 -9.01 -10.85
C PHE A 456 28.17 -8.11 -10.71
N PRO A 457 29.39 -8.58 -11.05
CA PRO A 457 29.70 -9.96 -11.46
C PRO A 457 29.51 -10.97 -10.32
N LYS A 458 29.08 -12.20 -10.66
CA LYS A 458 28.98 -13.33 -9.71
C LYS A 458 30.36 -13.94 -9.42
N ALA A 459 30.48 -14.75 -8.39
CA ALA A 459 31.70 -15.52 -8.15
C ALA A 459 31.89 -16.63 -9.22
N PHE A 460 33.13 -17.01 -9.48
CA PHE A 460 33.43 -18.23 -10.22
C PHE A 460 33.14 -19.45 -9.33
N MET A 461 32.64 -20.52 -9.94
CA MET A 461 32.28 -21.78 -9.30
C MET A 461 32.58 -22.91 -10.27
N ASP A 462 33.37 -23.92 -9.86
CA ASP A 462 33.77 -24.99 -10.78
C ASP A 462 32.65 -26.02 -11.04
N GLU A 463 31.71 -26.13 -10.09
CA GLU A 463 30.55 -27.02 -10.11
C GLU A 463 29.32 -26.31 -9.54
N THR A 464 28.13 -26.80 -9.91
CA THR A 464 26.86 -26.27 -9.37
C THR A 464 26.64 -26.76 -7.95
N ILE A 465 26.47 -25.83 -7.00
CA ILE A 465 26.15 -26.15 -5.60
C ILE A 465 24.67 -25.92 -5.35
N MET A 466 24.01 -26.99 -4.92
CA MET A 466 22.61 -27.02 -4.51
C MET A 466 22.54 -27.06 -2.98
N ASP A 467 21.88 -26.09 -2.37
CA ASP A 467 21.58 -26.05 -0.94
C ASP A 467 20.06 -26.16 -0.77
N GLU A 468 19.58 -26.89 0.25
CA GLU A 468 18.15 -27.15 0.45
C GLU A 468 17.36 -25.86 0.74
N ASP A 469 18.01 -24.85 1.33
CA ASP A 469 17.41 -23.59 1.76
C ASP A 469 17.95 -22.32 1.06
N ALA A 470 19.06 -22.42 0.31
CA ALA A 470 19.64 -21.30 -0.43
C ALA A 470 19.41 -21.38 -1.94
N TYR A 471 19.55 -20.23 -2.61
CA TYR A 471 19.44 -20.18 -4.07
C TYR A 471 20.66 -20.85 -4.71
N PRO A 472 20.50 -21.73 -5.72
CA PRO A 472 21.61 -22.52 -6.21
C PRO A 472 22.67 -21.66 -6.88
N SER A 473 23.93 -22.00 -6.60
CA SER A 473 25.09 -21.37 -7.20
C SER A 473 25.51 -22.18 -8.42
N TYR A 474 25.06 -21.73 -9.60
CA TYR A 474 25.38 -22.40 -10.86
C TYR A 474 26.88 -22.38 -11.18
N CYS A 475 27.35 -23.44 -11.82
CA CYS A 475 28.68 -23.57 -12.40
C CYS A 475 29.02 -22.38 -13.32
N ARG A 476 30.16 -21.76 -13.03
CA ARG A 476 30.77 -20.62 -13.72
C ARG A 476 32.27 -20.80 -13.68
N ARG A 477 32.84 -21.65 -14.55
CA ARG A 477 34.28 -21.93 -14.52
C ARG A 477 35.09 -20.72 -14.93
N ASN A 478 36.25 -20.55 -14.31
CA ASN A 478 37.22 -19.58 -14.77
C ASN A 478 38.05 -20.19 -15.91
N THR A 479 37.64 -19.96 -17.14
CA THR A 479 38.35 -20.45 -18.33
C THR A 479 39.50 -19.54 -18.79
N GLY A 480 39.73 -18.41 -18.10
CA GLY A 480 40.69 -17.38 -18.52
C GLY A 480 40.29 -16.60 -19.79
N ARG A 481 39.13 -16.92 -20.40
CA ARG A 481 38.64 -16.27 -21.62
C ARG A 481 37.77 -15.07 -21.27
N THR A 482 38.01 -13.95 -21.95
CA THR A 482 37.18 -12.76 -21.85
C THR A 482 36.70 -12.33 -23.24
N PHE A 483 35.53 -11.72 -23.30
CA PHE A 483 34.90 -11.29 -24.55
C PHE A 483 34.47 -9.84 -24.45
N GLU A 484 34.62 -9.09 -25.54
CA GLU A 484 34.24 -7.67 -25.59
C GLU A 484 32.83 -7.49 -26.18
N ARG A 485 31.98 -6.71 -25.49
CA ARG A 485 30.67 -6.26 -26.01
C ARG A 485 30.77 -4.86 -26.64
N PRO A 486 29.81 -4.48 -27.50
CA PRO A 486 29.74 -3.12 -28.06
C PRO A 486 29.82 -2.04 -26.97
N GLY A 487 30.81 -1.16 -27.08
CA GLY A 487 31.12 -0.12 -26.09
C GLY A 487 32.29 -0.45 -25.13
N LYS A 488 33.22 -1.32 -25.52
CA LYS A 488 34.42 -1.71 -24.74
C LYS A 488 34.11 -2.36 -23.39
N PHE A 489 32.98 -3.04 -23.28
CA PHE A 489 32.58 -3.70 -22.04
C PHE A 489 33.05 -5.17 -22.07
N ILE A 490 34.10 -5.46 -21.30
CA ILE A 490 34.70 -6.80 -21.21
C ILE A 490 33.89 -7.66 -20.24
N VAL A 491 33.54 -8.88 -20.68
CA VAL A 491 32.72 -9.83 -19.92
C VAL A 491 33.31 -11.23 -19.93
N ASP A 492 33.02 -11.97 -18.88
CA ASP A 492 33.34 -13.39 -18.71
C ASP A 492 32.13 -14.14 -18.12
N ASN A 493 32.33 -15.40 -17.73
CA ASN A 493 31.28 -16.26 -17.16
C ASN A 493 30.57 -15.66 -15.92
N ARG A 494 31.18 -14.69 -15.21
CA ARG A 494 30.57 -14.04 -14.04
C ARG A 494 29.39 -13.14 -14.39
N TYR A 495 29.27 -12.74 -15.66
CA TYR A 495 28.21 -11.85 -16.15
C TYR A 495 27.03 -12.58 -16.76
N VAL A 496 27.09 -13.91 -16.90
CA VAL A 496 26.06 -14.69 -17.58
C VAL A 496 24.83 -14.86 -16.69
N VAL A 497 23.65 -14.56 -17.23
CA VAL A 497 22.34 -14.87 -16.63
C VAL A 497 22.03 -16.34 -16.91
N PRO A 498 21.63 -17.16 -15.91
CA PRO A 498 21.35 -18.59 -16.11
C PRO A 498 20.35 -18.84 -17.24
N TYR A 499 20.68 -19.74 -18.16
CA TYR A 499 19.84 -20.00 -19.33
C TYR A 499 19.83 -21.48 -19.67
N CYS A 500 18.82 -21.91 -20.42
CA CYS A 500 18.82 -23.24 -21.01
C CYS A 500 19.36 -23.18 -22.44
N PRO A 501 20.51 -23.83 -22.77
CA PRO A 501 21.11 -23.76 -24.10
C PRO A 501 20.15 -24.10 -25.25
N LYS A 502 19.37 -25.18 -25.10
CA LYS A 502 18.41 -25.63 -26.10
C LYS A 502 17.26 -24.62 -26.28
N LEU A 503 16.69 -24.11 -25.19
CA LEU A 503 15.61 -23.11 -25.29
C LEU A 503 16.12 -21.79 -25.88
N SER A 504 17.32 -21.35 -25.51
CA SER A 504 17.97 -20.16 -26.09
C SER A 504 18.15 -20.29 -27.60
N MET A 505 18.50 -21.49 -28.10
CA MET A 505 18.63 -21.76 -29.54
C MET A 505 17.29 -21.76 -30.27
N ILE A 506 16.25 -22.34 -29.66
CA ILE A 506 14.88 -22.40 -30.22
C ILE A 506 14.27 -21.00 -30.30
N PHE A 507 14.37 -20.23 -29.21
CA PHE A 507 13.66 -18.96 -29.07
C PHE A 507 14.50 -17.75 -29.46
N ASN A 508 15.84 -17.83 -29.51
CA ASN A 508 16.73 -16.72 -29.88
C ASN A 508 16.29 -15.38 -29.25
N CYS A 509 16.18 -15.35 -27.92
CA CYS A 509 15.72 -14.19 -27.15
C CYS A 509 16.30 -14.27 -25.74
N HIS A 510 16.06 -13.24 -24.92
CA HIS A 510 16.38 -13.32 -23.49
C HIS A 510 15.37 -14.26 -22.80
N ILE A 511 15.83 -15.47 -22.52
CA ILE A 511 15.12 -16.52 -21.78
C ILE A 511 15.98 -17.01 -20.61
N ASN A 512 15.56 -16.62 -19.40
CA ASN A 512 16.21 -17.00 -18.14
C ASN A 512 15.55 -18.28 -17.63
N VAL A 513 16.34 -19.26 -17.18
CA VAL A 513 15.83 -20.49 -16.56
C VAL A 513 16.58 -20.71 -15.27
N GLU A 514 15.83 -20.80 -14.17
CA GLU A 514 16.37 -20.86 -12.83
C GLU A 514 15.64 -21.92 -12.00
N ILE A 515 16.35 -22.57 -11.08
CA ILE A 515 15.77 -23.43 -10.06
C ILE A 515 15.15 -22.59 -8.94
N VAL A 516 14.00 -23.04 -8.46
CA VAL A 516 13.29 -22.42 -7.35
C VAL A 516 13.66 -23.11 -6.04
N SER A 517 14.39 -22.40 -5.17
CA SER A 517 14.70 -22.91 -3.82
C SER A 517 13.54 -22.75 -2.84
N SER A 518 12.74 -21.68 -2.97
CA SER A 518 11.70 -21.29 -2.00
C SER A 518 10.37 -20.89 -2.64
N ILE A 519 9.28 -21.04 -1.88
CA ILE A 519 7.93 -20.52 -2.22
C ILE A 519 7.93 -18.99 -2.43
N LYS A 520 8.99 -18.28 -1.98
CA LYS A 520 9.22 -16.86 -2.28
C LYS A 520 9.16 -16.54 -3.78
N SER A 521 9.48 -17.47 -4.68
CA SER A 521 9.38 -17.26 -6.14
C SER A 521 7.93 -17.10 -6.63
N VAL A 522 6.95 -17.69 -5.94
CA VAL A 522 5.51 -17.47 -6.20
C VAL A 522 5.13 -16.03 -5.83
N LYS A 523 5.65 -15.54 -4.69
CA LYS A 523 5.50 -14.14 -4.27
C LYS A 523 6.16 -13.21 -5.28
N TYR A 524 7.32 -13.58 -5.84
CA TYR A 524 8.02 -12.82 -6.86
C TYR A 524 7.22 -12.73 -8.17
N LEU A 525 6.60 -13.81 -8.65
CA LEU A 525 5.78 -13.81 -9.86
C LEU A 525 4.59 -12.83 -9.78
N TYR A 526 3.94 -12.77 -8.62
CA TYR A 526 2.85 -11.83 -8.38
C TYR A 526 3.33 -10.44 -7.95
N LYS A 527 4.55 -10.26 -7.44
CA LYS A 527 5.16 -8.94 -7.18
C LYS A 527 5.14 -8.04 -8.43
N TYR A 528 5.25 -8.61 -9.63
CA TYR A 528 5.21 -7.84 -10.88
C TYR A 528 3.79 -7.52 -11.37
N ILE A 529 2.77 -8.19 -10.81
CA ILE A 529 1.37 -7.78 -10.91
C ILE A 529 1.06 -6.73 -9.82
N TYR A 530 1.59 -6.92 -8.60
CA TYR A 530 1.42 -6.07 -7.41
C TYR A 530 2.35 -4.86 -7.36
N LYS A 531 3.23 -4.65 -8.33
CA LYS A 531 3.83 -3.33 -8.57
C LYS A 531 2.73 -2.43 -9.12
N GLY A 532 1.78 -2.11 -8.25
CA GLY A 532 1.07 -0.86 -8.31
C GLY A 532 2.10 0.26 -8.38
N HIS A 533 1.70 1.32 -9.05
CA HIS A 533 2.61 2.41 -9.35
C HIS A 533 3.00 3.08 -8.03
N ASP A 534 4.30 3.34 -7.86
CA ASP A 534 4.80 4.12 -6.74
C ASP A 534 4.16 5.52 -6.81
N VAL A 535 3.05 5.70 -6.09
CA VAL A 535 2.34 6.98 -5.97
C VAL A 535 1.80 7.09 -4.55
N ALA A 536 2.20 8.15 -3.86
CA ALA A 536 1.47 8.69 -2.73
C ALA A 536 0.42 9.64 -3.31
N SER A 537 -0.86 9.30 -3.20
CA SER A 537 -1.95 10.23 -3.55
C SER A 537 -2.21 11.13 -2.34
N ILE A 538 -1.93 12.43 -2.49
CA ILE A 538 -2.35 13.48 -1.55
C ILE A 538 -3.56 14.13 -2.22
N ILE A 539 -4.76 13.86 -1.71
CA ILE A 539 -5.98 14.56 -2.15
C ILE A 539 -6.13 15.78 -1.25
N LEU A 540 -6.00 16.97 -1.84
CA LEU A 540 -6.22 18.26 -1.17
C LEU A 540 -7.68 18.67 -1.43
N GLU A 541 -8.57 18.50 -0.44
CA GLU A 541 -9.96 18.97 -0.52
C GLU A 541 -10.18 20.25 0.29
N PRO A 542 -10.97 21.20 -0.21
CA PRO A 542 -11.32 22.44 0.51
C PRO A 542 -12.24 22.16 1.72
N LYS A 543 -12.05 22.92 2.80
CA LYS A 543 -12.82 22.83 4.06
C LYS A 543 -14.30 23.18 3.82
N ASN A 544 -15.15 22.18 3.62
CA ASN A 544 -16.60 22.30 3.77
C ASN A 544 -17.07 21.52 5.00
N GLU A 545 -18.04 22.07 5.73
CA GLU A 545 -18.56 21.57 7.02
C GLU A 545 -19.35 20.26 6.94
N ASN A 546 -19.55 19.71 5.72
CA ASN A 546 -20.08 18.36 5.49
C ASN A 546 -19.00 17.52 4.80
N LYS A 547 -18.08 16.92 5.57
CA LYS A 547 -17.07 15.99 5.03
C LYS A 547 -17.75 14.71 4.55
N ILE A 548 -17.81 14.54 3.24
CA ILE A 548 -18.25 13.32 2.58
C ILE A 548 -17.00 12.48 2.29
N ILE A 549 -16.91 11.26 2.83
CA ILE A 549 -15.78 10.37 2.55
C ILE A 549 -16.13 9.50 1.35
N ASP A 550 -15.56 9.82 0.19
CA ASP A 550 -15.66 9.02 -1.03
C ASP A 550 -14.48 8.04 -1.10
N HIS A 551 -14.78 6.76 -1.35
CA HIS A 551 -13.76 5.74 -1.65
C HIS A 551 -13.94 5.30 -3.09
N ASP A 552 -13.11 5.87 -3.98
CA ASP A 552 -13.17 5.59 -5.41
C ASP A 552 -11.94 4.79 -5.88
N GLU A 553 -12.10 3.46 -5.96
CA GLU A 553 -11.07 2.59 -6.53
C GLU A 553 -10.88 2.76 -8.03
N ILE A 554 -11.90 3.23 -8.74
CA ILE A 554 -11.80 3.54 -10.16
C ILE A 554 -10.83 4.70 -10.36
N HIS A 555 -10.97 5.76 -9.58
CA HIS A 555 -10.07 6.92 -9.60
C HIS A 555 -8.62 6.50 -9.34
N ASN A 556 -8.39 5.77 -8.23
CA ASN A 556 -7.07 5.25 -7.87
C ASN A 556 -6.46 4.35 -8.95
N TYR A 557 -7.25 3.49 -9.59
CA TYR A 557 -6.80 2.64 -10.69
C TYR A 557 -6.36 3.46 -11.91
N ILE A 558 -7.12 4.51 -12.25
CA ILE A 558 -6.84 5.34 -13.43
C ILE A 558 -5.60 6.20 -13.23
N GLU A 559 -5.43 6.82 -12.06
CA GLU A 559 -4.29 7.71 -11.79
C GLU A 559 -2.95 6.97 -11.74
N THR A 560 -3.00 5.75 -11.22
CA THR A 560 -1.80 4.95 -11.04
C THR A 560 -1.39 4.29 -12.37
N ARG A 561 -2.31 3.77 -13.19
CA ARG A 561 -1.98 2.93 -14.36
C ARG A 561 -1.10 3.58 -15.44
N TYR A 562 -0.28 2.75 -16.09
CA TYR A 562 0.48 3.08 -17.29
C TYR A 562 0.08 2.14 -18.42
N VAL A 563 -0.06 2.67 -19.64
CA VAL A 563 -0.40 1.85 -20.81
C VAL A 563 0.59 2.11 -21.95
N GLY A 564 1.16 1.02 -22.47
CA GLY A 564 1.99 1.04 -23.69
C GLY A 564 1.28 0.42 -24.91
N PRO A 565 1.83 0.57 -26.14
CA PRO A 565 1.14 0.18 -27.37
C PRO A 565 1.04 -1.33 -27.55
N VAL A 566 2.05 -2.09 -27.09
CA VAL A 566 2.04 -3.56 -27.15
C VAL A 566 1.07 -4.13 -26.11
N GLU A 567 0.98 -3.53 -24.92
CA GLU A 567 -0.03 -3.88 -23.93
C GLU A 567 -1.43 -3.59 -24.44
N ALA A 568 -1.66 -2.38 -24.97
CA ALA A 568 -2.94 -2.01 -25.59
C ALA A 568 -3.34 -3.02 -26.66
N SER A 569 -2.41 -3.39 -27.54
CA SER A 569 -2.64 -4.43 -28.56
C SER A 569 -2.99 -5.78 -27.94
N TRP A 570 -2.25 -6.22 -26.93
CA TRP A 570 -2.50 -7.48 -26.21
C TRP A 570 -3.91 -7.54 -25.62
N ARG A 571 -4.31 -6.46 -24.93
CA ARG A 571 -5.60 -6.31 -24.27
C ARG A 571 -6.74 -6.20 -25.27
N ILE A 572 -6.58 -5.38 -26.32
CA ILE A 572 -7.56 -5.24 -27.40
C ILE A 572 -7.78 -6.61 -28.05
N LEU A 573 -6.72 -7.36 -28.36
CA LEU A 573 -6.84 -8.69 -28.97
C LEU A 573 -7.47 -9.74 -28.04
N GLY A 574 -7.59 -9.47 -26.75
CA GLY A 574 -8.18 -10.39 -25.75
C GLY A 574 -7.24 -11.52 -25.35
N LYS A 575 -5.92 -11.28 -25.39
CA LYS A 575 -4.92 -12.24 -24.94
C LYS A 575 -4.85 -12.29 -23.41
N LYS A 576 -4.70 -13.48 -22.83
CA LYS A 576 -4.67 -13.67 -21.37
C LYS A 576 -3.38 -13.09 -20.78
N LEU A 577 -3.47 -12.36 -19.66
CA LEU A 577 -2.29 -11.88 -18.92
C LEU A 577 -1.75 -12.87 -17.90
N HIS A 578 -2.57 -13.80 -17.48
CA HIS A 578 -2.17 -14.84 -16.55
C HIS A 578 -2.98 -16.08 -16.88
N ASP A 579 -2.41 -17.24 -16.61
CA ASP A 579 -3.13 -18.51 -16.67
C ASP A 579 -2.46 -19.52 -15.76
N LYS A 580 -3.17 -20.62 -15.52
CA LYS A 580 -2.71 -21.72 -14.68
C LYS A 580 -3.18 -23.06 -15.22
N SER A 581 -2.38 -24.08 -14.99
CA SER A 581 -2.65 -25.48 -15.34
C SER A 581 -3.96 -26.04 -14.77
N HIS A 582 -4.38 -25.54 -13.60
CA HIS A 582 -5.54 -26.03 -12.87
C HIS A 582 -6.59 -24.94 -12.69
N VAL A 583 -7.87 -25.29 -12.87
CA VAL A 583 -8.96 -24.38 -12.50
C VAL A 583 -9.16 -24.47 -11.00
N VAL A 584 -9.13 -23.32 -10.32
CA VAL A 584 -9.40 -23.24 -8.89
C VAL A 584 -10.87 -22.88 -8.70
N THR A 585 -11.66 -23.83 -8.21
CA THR A 585 -13.05 -23.62 -7.82
C THR A 585 -13.07 -22.96 -6.44
N ARG A 586 -13.58 -21.72 -6.41
CA ARG A 586 -13.67 -20.90 -5.21
C ARG A 586 -15.03 -21.15 -4.56
N LEU A 587 -15.03 -21.67 -3.34
CA LEU A 587 -16.22 -22.03 -2.57
C LEU A 587 -16.61 -20.86 -1.65
N PRO A 588 -17.75 -20.18 -1.92
CA PRO A 588 -18.28 -19.13 -1.05
C PRO A 588 -18.74 -19.70 0.29
N ILE A 589 -18.64 -18.88 1.33
CA ILE A 589 -19.14 -19.14 2.68
C ILE A 589 -19.82 -17.88 3.20
N HIS A 590 -20.85 -18.05 4.01
CA HIS A 590 -21.63 -17.00 4.63
C HIS A 590 -22.34 -17.58 5.86
N LEU A 591 -22.69 -16.72 6.83
CA LEU A 591 -23.54 -17.11 7.96
C LEU A 591 -25.00 -17.33 7.49
N PRO A 592 -25.86 -17.94 8.35
CA PRO A 592 -27.30 -18.03 8.06
C PRO A 592 -27.88 -16.64 7.76
N ASN A 593 -28.66 -16.54 6.67
CA ASN A 593 -29.32 -15.30 6.22
C ASN A 593 -28.40 -14.14 5.80
N GLU A 594 -27.08 -14.39 5.72
CA GLU A 594 -26.10 -13.43 5.19
C GLU A 594 -25.68 -13.79 3.75
N GLN A 595 -26.59 -14.36 2.95
CA GLN A 595 -26.30 -14.65 1.56
C GLN A 595 -26.10 -13.34 0.77
N ASN A 596 -25.16 -13.34 -0.18
CA ASN A 596 -24.94 -12.18 -1.04
C ASN A 596 -26.09 -12.00 -2.04
N ILE A 597 -26.87 -10.94 -1.85
CA ILE A 597 -28.01 -10.60 -2.71
C ILE A 597 -27.58 -9.55 -3.74
N THR A 598 -27.99 -9.73 -4.99
CA THR A 598 -27.83 -8.72 -6.05
C THR A 598 -29.21 -8.13 -6.31
N ILE A 599 -29.44 -6.89 -5.88
CA ILE A 599 -30.71 -6.19 -6.09
C ILE A 599 -30.65 -5.56 -7.48
N GLY A 600 -31.46 -6.08 -8.42
CA GLY A 600 -31.67 -5.41 -9.71
C GLY A 600 -32.47 -4.13 -9.52
N SER A 601 -32.32 -3.17 -10.43
CA SER A 601 -33.01 -1.86 -10.36
C SER A 601 -34.53 -1.93 -10.44
N ASP A 602 -35.08 -3.06 -10.87
CA ASP A 602 -36.50 -3.20 -11.19
C ASP A 602 -37.16 -4.13 -10.15
N CYS A 603 -38.10 -3.57 -9.38
CA CYS A 603 -38.92 -4.18 -8.32
C CYS A 603 -38.19 -4.67 -7.06
N PHE A 604 -38.27 -3.87 -5.98
CA PHE A 604 -37.80 -4.22 -4.63
C PHE A 604 -38.45 -5.49 -4.06
N GLU A 605 -39.73 -5.74 -4.36
CA GLU A 605 -40.46 -6.91 -3.83
C GLU A 605 -40.04 -8.22 -4.54
N ASP A 606 -39.97 -8.23 -5.87
CA ASP A 606 -39.50 -9.39 -6.64
C ASP A 606 -38.01 -9.70 -6.40
N ALA A 607 -37.20 -8.68 -6.11
CA ALA A 607 -35.79 -8.81 -5.77
C ALA A 607 -35.58 -9.42 -4.37
N LEU A 608 -36.39 -9.05 -3.38
CA LEU A 608 -36.38 -9.65 -2.03
C LEU A 608 -36.86 -11.10 -2.06
N VAL A 609 -37.93 -11.40 -2.81
CA VAL A 609 -38.39 -12.79 -3.00
C VAL A 609 -37.34 -13.62 -3.75
N SER A 610 -36.74 -13.09 -4.82
CA SER A 610 -35.67 -13.79 -5.55
C SER A 610 -34.35 -13.90 -4.78
N ALA A 611 -34.15 -13.06 -3.77
CA ALA A 611 -32.99 -13.10 -2.88
C ALA A 611 -33.09 -14.24 -1.85
N VAL A 612 -34.26 -14.40 -1.24
CA VAL A 612 -34.58 -15.50 -0.31
C VAL A 612 -34.56 -16.85 -1.03
N GLU A 613 -34.89 -16.88 -2.32
CA GLU A 613 -34.90 -18.10 -3.15
C GLU A 613 -33.54 -18.45 -3.81
N ARG A 614 -32.49 -17.61 -3.66
CA ARG A 614 -31.20 -17.88 -4.32
C ARG A 614 -30.41 -18.97 -3.59
N VAL A 615 -30.38 -20.15 -4.21
CA VAL A 615 -29.53 -21.27 -3.77
C VAL A 615 -28.05 -20.94 -4.03
N THR A 616 -27.27 -20.74 -2.95
CA THR A 616 -25.81 -20.59 -3.00
C THR A 616 -25.12 -21.95 -3.13
N MET A 617 -23.83 -21.97 -3.47
CA MET A 617 -23.06 -23.24 -3.54
C MET A 617 -23.00 -23.96 -2.17
N LEU A 618 -23.04 -23.21 -1.06
CA LEU A 618 -23.08 -23.76 0.29
C LEU A 618 -24.46 -24.33 0.64
N LEU A 619 -25.54 -23.59 0.33
CA LEU A 619 -26.91 -24.09 0.53
C LEU A 619 -27.21 -25.31 -0.35
N ASP A 620 -26.70 -25.33 -1.58
CA ASP A 620 -26.86 -26.52 -2.43
C ASP A 620 -25.97 -27.68 -1.98
N TYR A 621 -24.88 -27.46 -1.24
CA TYR A 621 -24.11 -28.54 -0.62
C TYR A 621 -24.93 -29.24 0.48
N PHE A 622 -25.60 -28.45 1.33
CA PHE A 622 -26.55 -28.96 2.30
C PHE A 622 -27.69 -29.76 1.64
N ALA A 623 -28.29 -29.21 0.59
CA ALA A 623 -29.30 -29.91 -0.21
C ALA A 623 -28.74 -31.12 -0.98
N LEU A 624 -27.44 -31.13 -1.31
CA LEU A 624 -26.76 -32.25 -1.95
C LEU A 624 -26.65 -33.42 -0.98
N ASN A 625 -26.27 -33.17 0.27
CA ASN A 625 -26.19 -34.20 1.30
C ASN A 625 -27.55 -34.81 1.64
N LEU A 626 -28.66 -34.12 1.36
CA LEU A 626 -30.01 -34.68 1.49
C LEU A 626 -30.41 -35.59 0.32
N ARG A 627 -29.91 -35.33 -0.90
CA ARG A 627 -30.34 -36.01 -2.13
C ARG A 627 -29.38 -37.09 -2.62
N ASP A 628 -28.15 -37.11 -2.13
CA ASP A 628 -27.10 -38.04 -2.54
C ASP A 628 -26.31 -38.51 -1.32
N ASP A 629 -26.48 -39.78 -0.94
CA ASP A 629 -25.80 -40.38 0.21
C ASP A 629 -24.28 -40.44 0.04
N GLU A 630 -23.77 -40.50 -1.20
CA GLU A 630 -22.33 -40.51 -1.45
C GLU A 630 -21.70 -39.15 -1.08
N ALA A 631 -22.44 -38.05 -1.26
CA ALA A 631 -21.96 -36.71 -0.95
C ALA A 631 -21.67 -36.52 0.55
N LYS A 632 -22.38 -37.25 1.41
CA LYS A 632 -22.20 -37.20 2.88
C LYS A 632 -20.81 -37.60 3.33
N ASN A 633 -20.07 -38.35 2.51
CA ASN A 633 -18.72 -38.82 2.83
C ASN A 633 -17.62 -37.78 2.58
N TYR A 634 -17.96 -36.64 1.95
CA TYR A 634 -17.02 -35.62 1.54
C TYR A 634 -17.19 -34.34 2.36
N LEU A 635 -16.07 -33.64 2.61
CA LEU A 635 -16.09 -32.28 3.18
C LEU A 635 -16.57 -31.28 2.13
N TYR A 636 -17.06 -30.11 2.56
CA TYR A 636 -17.47 -29.04 1.63
C TYR A 636 -16.36 -28.66 0.64
N ILE A 637 -15.11 -28.60 1.12
CA ILE A 637 -13.94 -28.33 0.28
C ILE A 637 -13.65 -29.43 -0.75
N GLU A 638 -14.11 -30.65 -0.54
CA GLU A 638 -13.83 -31.80 -1.42
C GLU A 638 -14.91 -31.98 -2.51
N ILE A 639 -16.10 -31.40 -2.32
CA ILE A 639 -17.23 -31.52 -3.25
C ILE A 639 -16.87 -31.22 -4.71
N PRO A 640 -16.10 -30.15 -5.04
CA PRO A 640 -15.76 -29.87 -6.44
C PRO A 640 -14.95 -30.96 -7.18
N ARG A 641 -14.35 -31.91 -6.45
CA ARG A 641 -13.66 -33.09 -7.01
C ARG A 641 -14.64 -34.04 -7.68
N TYR A 642 -15.75 -34.30 -7.00
CA TYR A 642 -16.74 -35.31 -7.38
C TYR A 642 -17.97 -34.71 -8.06
N TYR A 643 -18.26 -33.43 -7.77
CA TYR A 643 -19.43 -32.72 -8.28
C TYR A 643 -19.01 -31.45 -9.03
N THR A 644 -19.85 -31.00 -9.96
CA THR A 644 -19.71 -29.72 -10.65
C THR A 644 -20.98 -28.91 -10.50
N SER A 645 -20.82 -27.62 -10.20
CA SER A 645 -21.93 -26.70 -10.14
C SER A 645 -22.39 -26.33 -11.56
N LYS A 646 -23.64 -26.65 -11.90
CA LYS A 646 -24.28 -26.32 -13.18
C LYS A 646 -25.47 -25.40 -12.96
N LYS A 647 -25.66 -24.46 -13.88
CA LYS A 647 -26.90 -23.67 -13.91
C LYS A 647 -28.01 -24.51 -14.53
N VAL A 648 -29.09 -24.72 -13.80
CA VAL A 648 -30.30 -25.41 -14.25
C VAL A 648 -31.44 -24.40 -14.23
N ASN A 649 -32.22 -24.36 -15.30
CA ASN A 649 -33.42 -23.54 -15.35
C ASN A 649 -34.57 -24.31 -14.67
N ILE A 650 -35.08 -23.77 -13.56
CA ILE A 650 -36.23 -24.30 -12.84
C ILE A 650 -37.23 -23.15 -12.72
N ASN A 651 -38.45 -23.33 -13.22
CA ASN A 651 -39.53 -22.32 -13.20
C ASN A 651 -39.12 -20.94 -13.78
N GLY A 652 -38.32 -20.92 -14.84
CA GLY A 652 -37.84 -19.68 -15.47
C GLY A 652 -36.64 -19.03 -14.80
N LYS A 653 -36.17 -19.55 -13.64
CA LYS A 653 -35.00 -19.04 -12.90
C LYS A 653 -33.79 -19.96 -13.07
N ASN A 654 -32.62 -19.37 -13.33
CA ASN A 654 -31.35 -20.10 -13.44
C ASN A 654 -30.72 -20.31 -12.05
N ILE A 655 -30.84 -21.52 -11.51
CA ILE A 655 -30.32 -21.90 -10.19
C ILE A 655 -29.04 -22.73 -10.33
N SER A 656 -28.07 -22.49 -9.46
CA SER A 656 -26.82 -23.26 -9.44
C SER A 656 -26.99 -24.53 -8.62
N ARG A 657 -26.76 -25.71 -9.23
CA ARG A 657 -26.90 -27.01 -8.58
C ARG A 657 -25.67 -27.91 -8.81
N TRP A 658 -25.19 -28.56 -7.76
CA TRP A 658 -24.18 -29.60 -7.77
C TRP A 658 -24.71 -30.86 -8.44
N VAL A 659 -24.04 -31.26 -9.52
CA VAL A 659 -24.33 -32.48 -10.27
C VAL A 659 -23.06 -33.32 -10.31
N LYS A 660 -23.19 -34.65 -10.18
CA LYS A 660 -22.06 -35.57 -10.23
C LYS A 660 -21.25 -35.37 -11.52
N ARG A 661 -19.94 -35.27 -11.35
CA ARG A 661 -19.01 -34.94 -12.43
C ARG A 661 -18.81 -36.19 -13.29
N LYS A 662 -18.97 -36.03 -14.62
CA LYS A 662 -18.81 -37.14 -15.58
C LYS A 662 -17.37 -37.34 -16.06
N ASN A 663 -16.57 -36.28 -16.09
CA ASN A 663 -15.19 -36.30 -16.58
C ASN A 663 -14.22 -35.81 -15.49
N TYR A 664 -13.10 -36.52 -15.33
CA TYR A 664 -11.99 -36.04 -14.52
C TYR A 664 -11.43 -34.74 -15.12
N PHE A 665 -11.22 -33.72 -14.30
CA PHE A 665 -10.70 -32.44 -14.71
C PHE A 665 -9.70 -31.95 -13.66
N ASN A 666 -8.63 -31.26 -14.08
CA ASN A 666 -7.61 -30.67 -13.22
C ASN A 666 -8.19 -29.48 -12.43
N CYS A 667 -9.03 -29.80 -11.46
CA CYS A 667 -9.72 -28.89 -10.56
C CYS A 667 -9.01 -28.87 -9.21
N LEU A 668 -8.88 -27.69 -8.65
CA LEU A 668 -8.45 -27.46 -7.27
C LEU A 668 -9.56 -26.76 -6.52
N GLU A 669 -9.64 -27.01 -5.23
CA GLU A 669 -10.69 -26.45 -4.39
C GLU A 669 -10.08 -25.42 -3.45
N ARG A 670 -10.80 -24.33 -3.24
CA ARG A 670 -10.41 -23.30 -2.28
C ARG A 670 -11.64 -22.67 -1.66
N ILE A 671 -11.76 -22.72 -0.35
CA ILE A 671 -12.72 -21.89 0.38
C ILE A 671 -12.16 -20.46 0.50
N TYR A 672 -13.01 -19.44 0.40
CA TYR A 672 -12.57 -18.06 0.61
C TYR A 672 -11.92 -17.87 1.99
N SER A 673 -10.91 -16.99 2.05
CA SER A 673 -10.27 -16.62 3.31
C SER A 673 -11.21 -15.72 4.12
N VAL A 674 -11.35 -16.01 5.41
CA VAL A 674 -12.11 -15.18 6.37
C VAL A 674 -11.13 -14.43 7.26
N SER A 675 -11.44 -13.19 7.61
CA SER A 675 -10.67 -12.43 8.59
C SER A 675 -10.87 -13.02 9.98
N SER A 676 -9.81 -13.10 10.78
CA SER A 676 -9.92 -13.49 12.20
C SER A 676 -10.75 -12.51 13.04
N THR A 677 -11.09 -11.33 12.50
CA THR A 677 -12.02 -10.38 13.12
C THR A 677 -13.48 -10.82 12.99
N GLN A 678 -13.83 -11.70 12.04
CA GLN A 678 -15.17 -12.25 11.88
C GLN A 678 -15.22 -13.64 12.51
N ILE A 679 -15.22 -13.66 13.85
CA ILE A 679 -15.02 -14.86 14.68
C ILE A 679 -15.98 -15.99 14.28
N GLU A 680 -17.29 -15.71 14.19
CA GLU A 680 -18.28 -16.74 13.85
C GLU A 680 -18.14 -17.28 12.41
N LEU A 681 -17.88 -16.42 11.42
CA LEU A 681 -17.68 -16.86 10.04
C LEU A 681 -16.36 -17.64 9.88
N PHE A 682 -15.34 -17.28 10.66
CA PHE A 682 -14.06 -17.98 10.73
C PHE A 682 -14.23 -19.38 11.32
N HIS A 683 -14.99 -19.52 12.41
CA HIS A 683 -15.30 -20.82 13.01
C HIS A 683 -16.23 -21.67 12.12
N LEU A 684 -17.20 -21.07 11.43
CA LEU A 684 -17.98 -21.77 10.41
C LEU A 684 -17.08 -22.36 9.31
N ARG A 685 -16.08 -21.59 8.84
CA ARG A 685 -15.10 -22.10 7.88
C ARG A 685 -14.34 -23.32 8.43
N LEU A 686 -13.96 -23.29 9.70
CA LEU A 686 -13.25 -24.40 10.34
C LEU A 686 -14.12 -25.67 10.43
N LEU A 687 -15.40 -25.51 10.76
CA LEU A 687 -16.38 -26.59 10.76
C LEU A 687 -16.60 -27.15 9.35
N LEU A 688 -16.69 -26.31 8.32
CA LEU A 688 -16.79 -26.77 6.92
C LEU A 688 -15.53 -27.48 6.39
N LEU A 689 -14.40 -27.34 7.08
CA LEU A 689 -13.14 -28.05 6.79
C LEU A 689 -13.01 -29.36 7.59
N THR A 690 -13.90 -29.64 8.54
CA THR A 690 -13.76 -30.75 9.49
C THR A 690 -15.00 -31.67 9.54
N VAL A 691 -16.19 -31.09 9.47
CA VAL A 691 -17.48 -31.80 9.55
C VAL A 691 -17.94 -32.24 8.15
N LYS A 692 -18.20 -33.53 8.00
CA LYS A 692 -18.72 -34.16 6.78
C LYS A 692 -20.25 -34.29 6.84
N GLY A 693 -20.90 -34.29 5.68
CA GLY A 693 -22.31 -34.65 5.56
C GLY A 693 -23.32 -33.71 6.21
N ALA A 694 -22.92 -32.52 6.65
CA ALA A 694 -23.85 -31.52 7.18
C ALA A 694 -24.95 -31.19 6.16
N MET A 695 -26.21 -31.29 6.59
CA MET A 695 -27.41 -31.06 5.78
C MET A 695 -28.02 -29.67 6.02
N ASN A 696 -27.53 -28.94 7.02
CA ASN A 696 -27.93 -27.57 7.34
C ASN A 696 -26.88 -26.92 8.26
N PHE A 697 -27.09 -25.67 8.66
CA PHE A 697 -26.19 -24.95 9.57
C PHE A 697 -26.22 -25.46 11.02
N GLN A 698 -27.34 -26.03 11.48
CA GLN A 698 -27.46 -26.59 12.85
C GLN A 698 -26.64 -27.86 13.00
N ASP A 699 -26.55 -28.71 11.96
CA ASP A 699 -25.71 -29.90 11.96
C ASP A 699 -24.24 -29.57 12.20
N LEU A 700 -23.77 -28.42 11.69
CA LEU A 700 -22.40 -27.93 11.94
C LEU A 700 -22.19 -27.49 13.40
N LYS A 701 -23.25 -27.16 14.13
CA LYS A 701 -23.22 -26.80 15.56
C LYS A 701 -23.50 -27.98 16.48
N MET A 702 -23.79 -29.16 15.93
CA MET A 702 -24.11 -30.35 16.72
C MET A 702 -22.82 -31.11 17.03
N VAL A 703 -22.48 -31.23 18.30
CA VAL A 703 -21.27 -31.90 18.78
C VAL A 703 -21.67 -32.91 19.85
N ASN A 704 -21.29 -34.18 19.68
CA ASN A 704 -21.63 -35.26 20.61
C ASN A 704 -23.14 -35.38 20.97
N GLY A 705 -24.03 -34.99 20.05
CA GLY A 705 -25.48 -35.02 20.27
C GLY A 705 -26.06 -33.78 20.95
N GLU A 706 -25.23 -32.80 21.33
CA GLU A 706 -25.67 -31.52 21.90
C GLU A 706 -25.57 -30.38 20.88
N LEU A 707 -26.56 -29.48 20.89
CA LEU A 707 -26.60 -28.33 19.99
C LEU A 707 -25.89 -27.13 20.63
N CYS A 708 -24.75 -26.74 20.06
CA CYS A 708 -24.03 -25.54 20.48
C CYS A 708 -24.74 -24.26 20.01
N GLN A 709 -24.69 -23.21 20.84
CA GLN A 709 -25.34 -21.92 20.53
C GLN A 709 -24.70 -21.22 19.33
N THR A 710 -23.36 -21.29 19.23
CA THR A 710 -22.54 -20.57 18.24
C THR A 710 -21.59 -21.52 17.52
N PHE A 711 -21.06 -21.11 16.37
CA PHE A 711 -20.01 -21.89 15.69
C PHE A 711 -18.72 -21.91 16.52
N THR A 712 -18.44 -20.86 17.30
CA THR A 712 -17.32 -20.84 18.26
C THR A 712 -17.44 -21.94 19.31
N THR A 713 -18.61 -22.09 19.92
CA THR A 713 -18.82 -23.11 20.97
C THR A 713 -18.77 -24.53 20.41
N ALA A 714 -19.22 -24.74 19.18
CA ALA A 714 -19.04 -26.01 18.47
C ALA A 714 -17.56 -26.33 18.22
N CYS A 715 -16.75 -25.35 17.80
CA CYS A 715 -15.31 -25.52 17.63
C CYS A 715 -14.60 -25.84 18.97
N LEU A 716 -14.98 -25.17 20.07
CA LEU A 716 -14.46 -25.46 21.42
C LEU A 716 -14.79 -26.90 21.82
N ALA A 717 -16.05 -27.32 21.67
CA ALA A 717 -16.51 -28.65 22.04
C ALA A 717 -15.86 -29.78 21.21
N LEU A 718 -15.51 -29.51 19.96
CA LEU A 718 -14.76 -30.44 19.10
C LEU A 718 -13.24 -30.45 19.37
N GLY A 719 -12.75 -29.67 20.35
CA GLY A 719 -11.32 -29.52 20.62
C GLY A 719 -10.55 -28.90 19.45
N LEU A 720 -11.24 -28.16 18.58
CA LEU A 720 -10.61 -27.51 17.43
C LEU A 720 -9.80 -26.27 17.85
N ILE A 721 -10.05 -25.72 19.05
CA ILE A 721 -9.54 -24.42 19.53
C ILE A 721 -9.07 -24.36 21.00
N GLU A 722 -8.40 -25.37 21.56
CA GLU A 722 -7.66 -25.24 22.84
C GLU A 722 -6.27 -25.94 22.77
N ASP A 723 -5.24 -25.20 22.32
CA ASP A 723 -3.77 -25.38 22.48
C ASP A 723 -3.09 -24.33 21.57
N ASP A 724 -1.84 -23.93 21.86
CA ASP A 724 -0.98 -23.11 21.00
C ASP A 724 -0.79 -23.70 19.59
N ILE A 725 -1.22 -24.95 19.38
CA ILE A 725 -1.45 -25.56 18.06
C ILE A 725 -2.26 -24.65 17.14
N GLU A 726 -3.25 -23.89 17.64
CA GLU A 726 -4.02 -22.97 16.80
C GLU A 726 -3.17 -21.80 16.32
N TRP A 727 -2.36 -21.19 17.19
CA TRP A 727 -1.42 -20.14 16.79
C TRP A 727 -0.35 -20.68 15.85
N ILE A 728 0.09 -21.91 16.08
CA ILE A 728 0.99 -22.62 15.17
C ILE A 728 0.30 -22.87 13.82
N ARG A 729 -0.98 -23.26 13.78
CA ARG A 729 -1.74 -23.47 12.52
C ARG A 729 -2.01 -22.15 11.81
N ALA A 730 -2.41 -21.10 12.54
CA ALA A 730 -2.64 -19.76 12.02
C ALA A 730 -1.34 -19.13 11.50
N MET A 731 -0.23 -19.30 12.21
CA MET A 731 1.10 -18.90 11.75
C MET A 731 1.55 -19.74 10.57
N ASN A 732 1.37 -21.07 10.57
CA ASN A 732 1.68 -21.92 9.40
C ASN A 732 0.84 -21.57 8.18
N GLU A 733 -0.44 -21.23 8.37
CA GLU A 733 -1.32 -20.77 7.30
C GLU A 733 -0.84 -19.40 6.81
N ALA A 734 -0.62 -18.44 7.71
CA ALA A 734 -0.12 -17.11 7.39
C ALA A 734 1.25 -17.11 6.73
N VAL A 735 2.18 -17.98 7.13
CA VAL A 735 3.51 -18.16 6.51
C VAL A 735 3.36 -18.48 5.03
N ARG A 736 2.36 -19.30 4.68
CA ARG A 736 2.10 -19.70 3.30
C ARG A 736 1.70 -18.50 2.43
N TRP A 737 0.96 -17.51 2.94
CA TRP A 737 0.38 -16.44 2.10
C TRP A 737 0.74 -14.99 2.46
N MET A 738 1.05 -14.66 3.72
CA MET A 738 1.37 -13.30 4.18
C MET A 738 2.78 -12.84 3.79
N MET A 739 2.95 -11.52 3.62
CA MET A 739 4.26 -10.89 3.42
C MET A 739 5.04 -10.84 4.75
N PRO A 740 6.38 -10.89 4.78
CA PRO A 740 7.16 -10.92 6.03
C PRO A 740 6.80 -9.82 7.04
N GLN A 741 6.51 -8.60 6.57
CA GLN A 741 6.06 -7.51 7.44
C GLN A 741 4.66 -7.73 8.04
N GLN A 742 3.74 -8.31 7.26
CA GLN A 742 2.39 -8.65 7.72
C GLN A 742 2.39 -9.87 8.63
N LEU A 743 3.26 -10.85 8.33
CA LEU A 743 3.48 -12.02 9.17
C LEU A 743 4.07 -11.64 10.53
N ARG A 744 5.04 -10.71 10.55
CA ARG A 744 5.57 -10.11 11.79
C ARG A 744 4.47 -9.39 12.58
N ARG A 745 3.61 -8.62 11.89
CA ARG A 745 2.47 -7.95 12.53
C ARG A 745 1.46 -8.94 13.07
N LEU A 746 1.19 -10.04 12.38
CA LEU A 746 0.31 -11.11 12.85
C LEU A 746 0.92 -11.78 14.08
N PHE A 747 2.19 -12.17 14.02
CA PHE A 747 2.91 -12.77 15.14
C PHE A 747 2.88 -11.87 16.39
N VAL A 748 3.18 -10.58 16.22
CA VAL A 748 3.12 -9.59 17.31
C VAL A 748 1.68 -9.38 17.80
N ARG A 749 0.66 -9.41 16.93
CA ARG A 749 -0.75 -9.33 17.34
C ARG A 749 -1.19 -10.56 18.13
N ILE A 750 -0.74 -11.75 17.75
CA ILE A 750 -1.00 -12.99 18.49
C ILE A 750 -0.40 -12.87 19.89
N LEU A 751 0.86 -12.41 20.01
CA LEU A 751 1.50 -12.21 21.31
C LEU A 751 0.82 -11.14 22.17
N LEU A 752 0.33 -10.04 21.57
CA LEU A 752 -0.25 -8.91 22.31
C LEU A 752 -1.73 -9.08 22.69
N HIS A 753 -2.50 -9.80 21.86
CA HIS A 753 -3.97 -9.85 22.00
C HIS A 753 -4.51 -11.25 22.27
N CYS A 754 -3.73 -12.30 22.00
CA CYS A 754 -4.21 -13.69 22.09
C CYS A 754 -3.53 -14.49 23.22
N ASN A 755 -2.52 -13.93 23.91
CA ASN A 755 -1.82 -14.53 25.05
C ASN A 755 -1.52 -16.04 24.88
N PRO A 756 -0.68 -16.43 23.91
CA PRO A 756 -0.27 -17.83 23.74
C PRO A 756 0.37 -18.39 25.02
N LEU A 757 0.17 -19.68 25.28
CA LEU A 757 0.62 -20.39 26.49
C LEU A 757 2.15 -20.58 26.52
N TYR A 758 2.76 -20.84 25.37
CA TYR A 758 4.18 -21.10 25.13
C TYR A 758 4.72 -20.26 23.95
N PRO A 759 4.79 -18.93 24.09
CA PRO A 759 5.24 -18.02 23.03
C PRO A 759 6.65 -18.34 22.50
N GLU A 760 7.51 -18.92 23.34
CA GLU A 760 8.85 -19.40 22.99
C GLU A 760 8.84 -20.54 21.96
N ILE A 761 7.91 -21.50 22.06
CA ILE A 761 7.77 -22.60 21.10
C ILE A 761 7.28 -22.05 19.75
N LEU A 762 6.34 -21.11 19.79
CA LEU A 762 5.84 -20.43 18.60
C LEU A 762 6.94 -19.62 17.91
N TRP A 763 7.80 -18.93 18.68
CA TRP A 763 8.94 -18.18 18.14
C TRP A 763 9.98 -19.10 17.48
N GLU A 764 10.42 -20.14 18.19
CA GLU A 764 11.44 -21.08 17.68
C GLU A 764 11.03 -21.71 16.35
N LYS A 765 9.73 -21.93 16.14
CA LYS A 765 9.17 -22.53 14.92
C LYS A 765 9.07 -21.57 13.73
N PHE A 766 8.99 -20.25 13.96
CA PHE A 766 8.73 -19.26 12.90
C PHE A 766 9.80 -18.15 12.78
N LYS A 767 10.86 -18.19 13.60
CA LYS A 767 11.96 -17.20 13.62
C LYS A 767 12.65 -17.02 12.27
N ASP A 768 12.93 -18.10 11.54
CA ASP A 768 13.69 -18.07 10.26
C ASP A 768 12.92 -17.42 9.10
N LEU A 769 11.59 -17.31 9.24
CA LEU A 769 10.69 -16.74 8.22
C LEU A 769 10.54 -15.21 8.35
N SER A 770 11.16 -14.60 9.36
CA SER A 770 11.08 -13.18 9.68
C SER A 770 12.35 -12.42 9.26
N GLU A 771 12.55 -12.21 7.94
CA GLU A 771 13.79 -11.62 7.38
C GLU A 771 14.37 -10.42 8.16
N GLU A 772 15.62 -10.61 8.58
CA GLU A 772 16.51 -9.77 9.38
C GLU A 772 17.21 -8.70 8.53
N ILE A 773 16.79 -7.43 8.59
CA ILE A 773 17.62 -6.33 8.05
C ILE A 773 18.01 -5.33 9.15
N ILE A 774 17.18 -5.14 10.17
CA ILE A 774 17.51 -4.23 11.28
C ILE A 774 18.18 -4.99 12.44
N PHE A 775 17.89 -6.30 12.59
CA PHE A 775 18.35 -7.11 13.72
C PHE A 775 19.76 -7.72 13.55
N GLY A 776 20.16 -8.06 12.32
CA GLY A 776 21.47 -8.66 12.05
C GLY A 776 22.65 -7.77 12.46
N SER A 777 22.48 -6.44 12.41
CA SER A 777 23.51 -5.49 12.86
C SER A 777 23.53 -5.26 14.38
N LEU A 778 22.40 -5.49 15.08
CA LEU A 778 22.26 -5.25 16.53
C LEU A 778 22.71 -6.45 17.37
N ILE A 779 22.63 -7.69 16.84
CA ILE A 779 22.79 -8.92 17.64
C ILE A 779 23.92 -9.84 17.15
N ASN A 780 24.54 -9.59 15.99
CA ASN A 780 25.75 -10.32 15.61
C ASN A 780 26.94 -9.84 16.46
N ASN A 781 27.49 -10.75 17.27
CA ASN A 781 28.66 -10.51 18.13
C ASN A 781 29.92 -9.99 17.39
N ASN A 782 29.95 -10.11 16.05
CA ASN A 782 31.04 -9.69 15.18
C ASN A 782 30.89 -8.27 14.59
N SER A 783 29.88 -7.49 14.98
CA SER A 783 29.79 -6.09 14.54
C SER A 783 30.75 -5.20 15.35
N GLU A 784 31.53 -4.37 14.66
CA GLU A 784 32.43 -3.38 15.29
C GLU A 784 31.67 -2.28 16.07
N LYS A 785 30.34 -2.19 15.91
CA LYS A 785 29.49 -1.12 16.44
C LYS A 785 28.51 -1.65 17.49
N ARG A 786 28.61 -1.12 18.72
CA ARG A 786 27.83 -1.57 19.90
C ARG A 786 26.95 -0.48 20.54
N CYS A 787 27.07 0.76 20.08
CA CYS A 787 26.32 1.90 20.60
C CYS A 787 25.38 2.42 19.50
N PHE A 788 24.08 2.45 19.79
CA PHE A 788 23.02 2.81 18.85
C PHE A 788 22.11 3.87 19.44
N TYR A 789 21.71 4.85 18.64
CA TYR A 789 20.74 5.87 19.02
C TYR A 789 19.55 5.83 18.07
N ILE A 790 18.34 5.65 18.61
CA ILE A 790 17.08 5.68 17.87
C ILE A 790 16.43 7.05 18.08
N ASP A 791 16.52 7.87 17.05
CA ASP A 791 15.89 9.18 16.95
C ASP A 791 14.49 9.05 16.37
N GLY A 792 13.53 9.81 16.87
CA GLY A 792 12.20 9.86 16.25
C GLY A 792 11.25 10.80 16.98
N PRO A 793 10.31 11.45 16.29
CA PRO A 793 9.36 12.37 16.91
C PRO A 793 8.42 11.65 17.88
N GLY A 794 7.73 12.39 18.73
CA GLY A 794 6.64 11.86 19.56
C GLY A 794 5.64 11.05 18.72
N GLY A 795 5.33 9.82 19.14
CA GLY A 795 4.37 8.97 18.41
C GLY A 795 4.93 8.18 17.23
N SER A 796 6.23 8.26 16.92
CA SER A 796 6.86 7.49 15.81
C SER A 796 7.05 5.98 16.06
N GLY A 797 6.63 5.46 17.20
CA GLY A 797 6.74 4.04 17.55
C GLY A 797 8.06 3.63 18.23
N LYS A 798 8.82 4.58 18.79
CA LYS A 798 10.07 4.31 19.54
C LYS A 798 9.91 3.23 20.62
N THR A 799 8.94 3.40 21.53
CA THR A 799 8.64 2.44 22.60
C THR A 799 8.28 1.05 22.05
N PHE A 800 7.56 0.98 20.93
CA PHE A 800 7.27 -0.28 20.26
C PHE A 800 8.55 -0.98 19.79
N ILE A 801 9.52 -0.24 19.26
CA ILE A 801 10.83 -0.77 18.85
C ILE A 801 11.61 -1.27 20.07
N TYR A 802 11.68 -0.51 21.17
CA TYR A 802 12.38 -0.94 22.39
C TYR A 802 11.80 -2.23 22.97
N THR A 803 10.47 -2.30 23.06
CA THR A 803 9.76 -3.49 23.53
C THR A 803 9.99 -4.68 22.60
N THR A 804 10.03 -4.45 21.29
CA THR A 804 10.37 -5.48 20.30
C THR A 804 11.80 -5.98 20.47
N ILE A 805 12.77 -5.09 20.69
CA ILE A 805 14.17 -5.44 20.96
C ILE A 805 14.30 -6.23 22.25
N TYR A 806 13.61 -5.80 23.33
CA TYR A 806 13.61 -6.48 24.61
C TYR A 806 13.18 -7.95 24.48
N TYR A 807 12.01 -8.20 23.90
CA TYR A 807 11.48 -9.56 23.79
C TYR A 807 12.32 -10.43 22.84
N LEU A 808 12.79 -9.89 21.72
CA LEU A 808 13.63 -10.63 20.78
C LEU A 808 15.00 -10.99 21.36
N ALA A 809 15.59 -10.11 22.16
CA ALA A 809 16.84 -10.41 22.86
C ALA A 809 16.64 -11.42 24.00
N LYS A 810 15.54 -11.32 24.76
CA LYS A 810 15.17 -12.33 25.77
C LYS A 810 14.99 -13.72 25.15
N LEU A 811 14.35 -13.81 23.98
CA LEU A 811 14.18 -15.06 23.23
C LEU A 811 15.52 -15.68 22.80
N ARG A 812 16.56 -14.86 22.59
CA ARG A 812 17.94 -15.32 22.31
C ARG A 812 18.78 -15.55 23.58
N LYS A 813 18.12 -15.72 24.74
CA LYS A 813 18.76 -15.92 26.04
C LYS A 813 19.75 -14.81 26.41
N LYS A 814 19.53 -13.58 25.91
CA LYS A 814 20.31 -12.40 26.29
C LYS A 814 19.69 -11.72 27.49
N HIS A 815 20.55 -11.25 28.40
CA HIS A 815 20.14 -10.47 29.55
C HIS A 815 19.96 -9.01 29.12
N VAL A 816 18.74 -8.50 29.23
CA VAL A 816 18.39 -7.14 28.80
C VAL A 816 17.93 -6.33 30.00
N CYS A 817 18.46 -5.12 30.13
CA CYS A 817 18.04 -4.13 31.10
C CYS A 817 17.46 -2.90 30.39
N THR A 818 16.20 -2.60 30.68
CA THR A 818 15.50 -1.43 30.19
C THR A 818 15.48 -0.35 31.26
N MET A 819 15.70 0.89 30.85
CA MET A 819 15.72 2.03 31.76
C MET A 819 15.24 3.29 31.07
N ALA A 820 14.83 4.27 31.87
CA ALA A 820 14.58 5.63 31.40
C ALA A 820 15.10 6.66 32.41
N PHE A 821 15.28 7.90 31.98
CA PHE A 821 15.77 8.94 32.89
C PHE A 821 14.72 9.36 33.93
N THR A 822 13.44 9.42 33.54
CA THR A 822 12.30 9.73 34.41
C THR A 822 11.55 8.47 34.87
N GLY A 823 10.91 8.54 36.04
CA GLY A 823 10.12 7.43 36.58
C GLY A 823 8.96 7.02 35.67
N ILE A 824 8.21 7.99 35.16
CA ILE A 824 7.05 7.77 34.29
C ILE A 824 7.45 7.08 32.98
N ALA A 825 8.54 7.51 32.32
CA ALA A 825 8.99 6.87 31.09
C ALA A 825 9.46 5.43 31.33
N SER A 826 10.01 5.13 32.52
CA SER A 826 10.50 3.78 32.83
C SER A 826 9.38 2.74 32.95
N THR A 827 8.17 3.13 33.36
CA THR A 827 7.02 2.20 33.50
C THR A 827 6.49 1.73 32.14
N LEU A 828 6.77 2.46 31.07
CA LEU A 828 6.37 2.11 29.71
C LEU A 828 7.28 1.03 29.09
N LEU A 829 8.39 0.68 29.75
CA LEU A 829 9.35 -0.32 29.28
C LEU A 829 9.19 -1.64 30.06
N PRO A 830 9.40 -2.81 29.42
CA PRO A 830 9.32 -4.11 30.09
C PRO A 830 10.33 -4.20 31.24
N GLN A 831 9.85 -4.36 32.49
CA GLN A 831 10.67 -4.36 33.72
C GLN A 831 11.54 -3.10 33.91
N GLY A 832 11.11 -1.96 33.35
CA GLY A 832 11.91 -0.73 33.34
C GLY A 832 12.14 -0.14 34.72
N LYS A 833 13.33 0.43 34.92
CA LYS A 833 13.73 1.18 36.12
C LYS A 833 14.29 2.55 35.74
N THR A 834 14.42 3.44 36.70
CA THR A 834 15.16 4.68 36.44
C THR A 834 16.65 4.40 36.29
N VAL A 835 17.34 5.18 35.46
CA VAL A 835 18.81 5.11 35.33
C VAL A 835 19.48 5.34 36.69
N HIS A 836 18.96 6.28 37.47
CA HIS A 836 19.41 6.58 38.84
C HIS A 836 19.40 5.34 39.73
N LYS A 837 18.31 4.57 39.75
CA LYS A 837 18.21 3.35 40.54
C LYS A 837 19.08 2.22 39.99
N THR A 838 19.17 2.11 38.66
CA THR A 838 19.90 1.02 37.99
C THR A 838 21.40 1.12 38.23
N PHE A 839 21.95 2.34 38.19
CA PHE A 839 23.38 2.61 38.33
C PHE A 839 23.76 3.30 39.64
N GLY A 840 22.83 3.44 40.61
CA GLY A 840 23.10 4.09 41.89
C GLY A 840 23.65 5.51 41.74
N LEU A 841 23.06 6.31 40.84
CA LEU A 841 23.54 7.67 40.57
C LEU A 841 23.11 8.63 41.70
N PRO A 842 24.01 9.51 42.18
CA PRO A 842 23.67 10.51 43.19
C PRO A 842 22.72 11.57 42.62
N VAL A 843 21.89 12.15 43.48
CA VAL A 843 21.01 13.28 43.14
C VAL A 843 21.33 14.39 44.14
N PRO A 844 21.90 15.53 43.72
CA PRO A 844 22.18 15.97 42.35
C PRO A 844 23.42 15.32 41.68
N LEU A 845 23.47 15.40 40.34
CA LEU A 845 24.57 14.90 39.50
C LEU A 845 25.56 16.01 39.13
N PHE A 846 26.84 15.78 39.41
CA PHE A 846 27.96 16.67 39.04
C PHE A 846 28.98 15.96 38.14
N VAL A 847 29.95 16.72 37.61
CA VAL A 847 31.00 16.22 36.70
C VAL A 847 31.86 15.12 37.36
N ASP A 848 32.13 15.31 38.64
CA ASP A 848 32.96 14.46 39.52
C ASP A 848 32.15 13.38 40.25
N SER A 849 30.83 13.34 40.05
CA SER A 849 29.98 12.31 40.64
C SER A 849 30.37 10.91 40.16
N THR A 850 30.24 9.93 41.06
CA THR A 850 30.50 8.52 40.81
C THR A 850 29.27 7.67 41.15
N SER A 851 29.22 6.44 40.66
CA SER A 851 28.18 5.49 41.03
C SER A 851 28.35 5.06 42.49
N GLY A 852 27.25 5.00 43.26
CA GLY A 852 27.25 4.44 44.60
C GLY A 852 27.37 2.91 44.66
N ILE A 853 27.42 2.23 43.51
CA ILE A 853 27.53 0.77 43.42
C ILE A 853 28.99 0.35 43.58
N LYS A 854 29.28 -0.42 44.63
CA LYS A 854 30.62 -1.00 44.86
C LYS A 854 30.87 -2.17 43.90
N ILE A 855 32.08 -2.30 43.35
CA ILE A 855 32.45 -3.32 42.35
C ILE A 855 32.16 -4.77 42.84
N GLN A 856 32.29 -5.03 44.14
CA GLN A 856 32.08 -6.35 44.74
C GLN A 856 30.61 -6.62 45.13
N SER A 857 29.68 -5.70 44.86
CA SER A 857 28.29 -5.85 45.26
C SER A 857 27.51 -6.78 44.32
N LYS A 858 26.39 -7.33 44.81
CA LYS A 858 25.49 -8.17 44.00
C LYS A 858 24.91 -7.41 42.81
N GLU A 859 24.69 -6.10 42.97
CA GLU A 859 24.21 -5.20 41.93
C GLU A 859 25.25 -5.01 40.83
N ALA A 860 26.54 -4.88 41.17
CA ALA A 860 27.63 -4.83 40.19
C ALA A 860 27.73 -6.14 39.39
N GLN A 861 27.61 -7.29 40.05
CA GLN A 861 27.59 -8.59 39.39
C GLN A 861 26.39 -8.72 38.43
N TYR A 862 25.20 -8.30 38.86
CA TYR A 862 24.00 -8.28 38.01
C TYR A 862 24.19 -7.40 36.76
N LEU A 863 24.77 -6.20 36.91
CA LEU A 863 25.06 -5.31 35.77
C LEU A 863 26.13 -5.86 34.85
N LYS A 864 27.09 -6.64 35.38
CA LYS A 864 28.10 -7.34 34.60
C LYS A 864 27.52 -8.48 33.75
N ASP A 865 26.45 -9.11 34.20
CA ASP A 865 25.81 -10.21 33.46
C ASP A 865 24.84 -9.73 32.36
N ILE A 866 24.44 -8.46 32.38
CA ILE A 866 23.58 -7.87 31.33
C ILE A 866 24.33 -7.75 30.00
N ASP A 867 23.71 -8.19 28.91
CA ASP A 867 24.25 -8.07 27.55
C ASP A 867 23.88 -6.75 26.88
N ILE A 868 22.62 -6.30 27.07
CA ILE A 868 22.02 -5.19 26.34
C ILE A 868 21.35 -4.22 27.31
N PHE A 869 21.67 -2.94 27.18
CA PHE A 869 20.99 -1.85 27.88
C PHE A 869 20.16 -1.03 26.90
N ILE A 870 18.89 -0.84 27.21
CA ILE A 870 17.96 0.02 26.46
C ILE A 870 17.59 1.19 27.35
N TRP A 871 17.90 2.41 26.91
CA TRP A 871 17.66 3.64 27.67
C TRP A 871 16.78 4.60 26.86
N ASP A 872 15.51 4.75 27.29
CA ASP A 872 14.56 5.69 26.71
C ASP A 872 14.60 7.08 27.37
N GLU A 873 14.16 8.10 26.63
CA GLU A 873 14.24 9.51 27.00
C GLU A 873 15.66 9.96 27.41
N ALA A 874 16.67 9.42 26.72
CA ALA A 874 18.08 9.76 26.92
C ALA A 874 18.39 11.27 26.77
N PRO A 875 17.74 12.05 25.87
CA PRO A 875 17.98 13.49 25.75
C PRO A 875 17.70 14.31 27.02
N MET A 876 16.84 13.82 27.92
CA MET A 876 16.55 14.48 29.20
C MET A 876 17.67 14.30 30.23
N ALA A 877 18.60 13.36 29.99
CA ALA A 877 19.69 13.07 30.90
C ALA A 877 20.87 14.06 30.71
N PRO A 878 21.49 14.55 31.79
CA PRO A 878 22.73 15.30 31.67
C PRO A 878 23.84 14.37 31.15
N ARG A 879 24.81 14.91 30.40
CA ARG A 879 25.95 14.16 29.87
C ARG A 879 26.72 13.39 30.94
N TYR A 880 26.76 13.92 32.17
CA TYR A 880 27.40 13.28 33.32
C TYR A 880 26.80 11.91 33.63
N ALA A 881 25.48 11.75 33.47
CA ALA A 881 24.84 10.45 33.67
C ALA A 881 25.37 9.41 32.66
N LEU A 882 25.51 9.79 31.38
CA LEU A 882 26.04 8.92 30.34
C LEU A 882 27.51 8.56 30.57
N GLU A 883 28.31 9.53 31.01
CA GLU A 883 29.73 9.39 31.31
C GLU A 883 29.98 8.52 32.55
N ILE A 884 29.17 8.66 33.60
CA ILE A 884 29.24 7.82 34.79
C ILE A 884 28.87 6.37 34.44
N VAL A 885 27.82 6.15 33.65
CA VAL A 885 27.40 4.81 33.21
C VAL A 885 28.50 4.13 32.39
N ASP A 886 29.15 4.85 31.46
CA ASP A 886 30.29 4.33 30.69
C ASP A 886 31.46 3.94 31.58
N ARG A 887 31.92 4.83 32.48
CA ARG A 887 33.00 4.55 33.43
C ARG A 887 32.68 3.33 34.30
N THR A 888 31.48 3.32 34.88
CA THR A 888 31.01 2.24 35.77
C THR A 888 31.00 0.88 35.07
N LEU A 889 30.52 0.80 33.83
CA LEU A 889 30.51 -0.46 33.07
C LEU A 889 31.91 -0.90 32.63
N ARG A 890 32.82 0.03 32.33
CA ARG A 890 34.23 -0.30 32.07
C ARG A 890 34.90 -0.88 33.31
N ASP A 891 34.64 -0.29 34.46
CA ASP A 891 35.19 -0.75 35.75
C ASP A 891 34.66 -2.15 36.11
N PHE A 892 33.36 -2.41 35.94
CA PHE A 892 32.76 -3.73 36.23
C PHE A 892 33.21 -4.83 35.28
N THR A 893 33.42 -4.49 34.00
CA THR A 893 33.79 -5.48 32.97
C THR A 893 35.31 -5.65 32.82
N GLY A 894 36.12 -4.70 33.29
CA GLY A 894 37.55 -4.65 33.07
C GLY A 894 37.97 -4.42 31.62
N LYS A 895 37.04 -3.94 30.76
CA LYS A 895 37.29 -3.73 29.32
C LYS A 895 37.34 -2.25 29.00
N ASN A 896 38.44 -1.80 28.38
CA ASN A 896 38.58 -0.43 27.89
C ASN A 896 37.87 -0.21 26.53
N LEU A 897 36.63 -0.67 26.43
CA LEU A 897 35.73 -0.41 25.31
C LEU A 897 34.59 0.49 25.80
N PRO A 898 33.94 1.29 24.92
CA PRO A 898 32.74 2.03 25.29
C PRO A 898 31.74 1.11 26.01
N PHE A 899 31.29 1.56 27.18
CA PHE A 899 30.40 0.86 28.10
C PHE A 899 30.83 -0.58 28.45
N GLY A 900 32.14 -0.83 28.55
CA GLY A 900 32.66 -2.15 28.87
C GLY A 900 32.42 -3.21 27.79
N GLY A 901 32.13 -2.79 26.55
CA GLY A 901 31.81 -3.68 25.43
C GLY A 901 30.37 -4.19 25.43
N LYS A 902 29.49 -3.63 26.28
CA LYS A 902 28.05 -3.90 26.31
C LYS A 902 27.34 -3.24 25.13
N ILE A 903 26.18 -3.76 24.75
CA ILE A 903 25.36 -3.14 23.70
C ILE A 903 24.48 -2.07 24.34
N ILE A 904 24.61 -0.83 23.88
CA ILE A 904 23.81 0.29 24.38
C ILE A 904 22.88 0.80 23.28
N VAL A 905 21.58 0.78 23.56
CA VAL A 905 20.54 1.35 22.71
C VAL A 905 19.95 2.55 23.44
N LEU A 906 20.35 3.75 23.03
CA LEU A 906 19.76 5.00 23.49
C LEU A 906 18.57 5.37 22.61
N GLY A 907 17.59 6.00 23.22
CA GLY A 907 16.33 6.34 22.61
C GLY A 907 15.81 7.69 23.08
N GLY A 908 15.18 8.44 22.18
CA GLY A 908 14.53 9.70 22.56
C GLY A 908 14.35 10.68 21.40
N ASP A 909 13.99 11.90 21.75
CA ASP A 909 13.73 12.98 20.79
C ASP A 909 14.36 14.29 21.28
N PHE A 910 15.38 14.78 20.59
CA PHE A 910 16.06 16.03 20.97
C PHE A 910 15.22 17.30 20.74
N ARG A 911 14.05 17.17 20.09
CA ARG A 911 13.07 18.25 19.94
C ARG A 911 12.21 18.43 21.20
N GLN A 912 12.31 17.51 22.16
CA GLN A 912 11.57 17.54 23.42
C GLN A 912 12.43 18.21 24.52
N LEU A 913 12.29 17.76 25.77
CA LEU A 913 12.94 18.41 26.91
C LEU A 913 14.44 18.09 26.97
N LEU A 914 15.24 19.14 27.15
CA LEU A 914 16.66 19.05 27.49
C LEU A 914 16.84 18.80 29.00
N PRO A 915 18.07 18.47 29.46
CA PRO A 915 18.33 18.28 30.88
C PRO A 915 18.03 19.53 31.68
N ILE A 916 17.36 19.37 32.83
CA ILE A 916 17.00 20.48 33.70
C ILE A 916 18.19 20.83 34.60
N LYS A 917 18.63 22.09 34.55
CA LYS A 917 19.60 22.67 35.50
C LYS A 917 19.02 23.98 36.03
N VAL A 918 18.81 24.05 37.34
CA VAL A 918 18.17 25.20 38.00
C VAL A 918 19.04 26.45 37.81
N HIS A 919 18.40 27.61 37.59
CA HIS A 919 19.05 28.91 37.38
C HIS A 919 20.12 28.94 36.27
N SER A 920 20.03 28.06 35.28
CA SER A 920 21.06 27.95 34.23
C SER A 920 20.68 28.68 32.94
N THR A 921 21.69 29.22 32.28
CA THR A 921 21.55 29.83 30.96
C THR A 921 21.26 28.78 29.88
N ARG A 922 20.70 29.21 28.75
CA ARG A 922 20.47 28.34 27.58
C ARG A 922 21.74 27.61 27.13
N SER A 923 22.87 28.31 27.10
CA SER A 923 24.16 27.72 26.72
C SER A 923 24.63 26.63 27.67
N GLU A 924 24.42 26.81 28.98
CA GLU A 924 24.76 25.79 29.98
C GLU A 924 23.87 24.56 29.87
N ILE A 925 22.58 24.72 29.61
CA ILE A 925 21.64 23.60 29.39
C ILE A 925 22.01 22.82 28.13
N VAL A 926 22.35 23.52 27.04
CA VAL A 926 22.80 22.89 25.79
C VAL A 926 24.11 22.12 26.00
N ASN A 927 25.10 22.72 26.70
CA ASN A 927 26.37 22.06 27.04
C ASN A 927 26.19 20.85 27.97
N LEU A 928 25.12 20.82 28.76
CA LEU A 928 24.77 19.69 29.63
C LEU A 928 24.16 18.51 28.86
N SER A 929 23.73 18.70 27.61
CA SER A 929 23.15 17.64 26.77
C SER A 929 24.13 16.51 26.47
N ILE A 930 23.64 15.28 26.37
CA ILE A 930 24.43 14.10 25.98
C ILE A 930 25.16 14.26 24.64
N LYS A 931 24.69 15.14 23.73
CA LYS A 931 25.39 15.45 22.46
C LYS A 931 26.79 16.03 22.67
N PHE A 932 27.04 16.69 23.80
CA PHE A 932 28.32 17.27 24.18
C PHE A 932 29.21 16.33 25.00
N SER A 933 28.78 15.07 25.20
CA SER A 933 29.66 14.03 25.74
C SER A 933 30.63 13.53 24.67
N LEU A 934 31.88 13.24 25.05
CA LEU A 934 32.86 12.63 24.15
C LEU A 934 32.42 11.24 23.66
N ILE A 935 31.66 10.52 24.50
CA ILE A 935 31.17 9.16 24.21
C ILE A 935 30.09 9.18 23.12
N TRP A 936 29.39 10.30 22.92
CA TRP A 936 28.34 10.43 21.92
C TRP A 936 28.81 10.09 20.50
N LYS A 937 30.09 10.34 20.19
CA LYS A 937 30.71 10.00 18.90
C LYS A 937 30.70 8.49 18.59
N CYS A 938 30.56 7.64 19.60
CA CYS A 938 30.50 6.19 19.44
C CYS A 938 29.12 5.70 18.94
N PHE A 939 28.08 6.54 19.01
CA PHE A 939 26.71 6.13 18.70
C PHE A 939 26.39 6.18 17.20
N THR A 940 25.89 5.07 16.67
CA THR A 940 25.30 5.01 15.33
C THR A 940 23.83 5.39 15.39
N LYS A 941 23.43 6.37 14.58
CA LYS A 941 22.09 6.97 14.63
C LYS A 941 21.15 6.33 13.62
N PHE A 942 19.92 6.07 14.05
CA PHE A 942 18.80 5.64 13.21
C PHE A 942 17.62 6.58 13.44
N SER A 943 16.97 7.05 12.37
CA SER A 943 15.85 7.98 12.48
C SER A 943 14.53 7.33 12.04
N LEU A 944 13.51 7.46 12.88
CA LEU A 944 12.13 7.13 12.57
C LEU A 944 11.44 8.36 11.99
N ILE A 945 10.96 8.25 10.77
CA ILE A 945 10.47 9.40 9.99
C ILE A 945 8.93 9.46 9.98
N LYS A 946 8.25 8.34 10.25
CA LYS A 946 6.79 8.25 10.20
C LYS A 946 6.17 8.36 11.59
N ASN A 947 5.27 9.33 11.78
CA ASN A 947 4.43 9.41 12.97
C ASN A 947 3.35 8.31 12.90
N MET A 948 3.19 7.54 13.98
CA MET A 948 2.26 6.42 14.09
C MET A 948 1.09 6.72 15.05
N ARG A 949 1.11 7.87 15.74
CA ARG A 949 0.12 8.28 16.74
C ARG A 949 -0.88 9.29 16.18
N VAL A 950 -0.46 10.11 15.22
CA VAL A 950 -1.29 11.16 14.60
C VAL A 950 -2.21 10.55 13.55
N LEU A 951 -3.49 10.94 13.57
CA LEU A 951 -4.51 10.46 12.62
C LEU A 951 -4.23 11.00 11.21
N SER A 952 -4.80 10.36 10.19
CA SER A 952 -4.50 10.67 8.78
C SER A 952 -4.93 12.08 8.34
N GLU A 953 -5.75 12.75 9.16
CA GLU A 953 -6.32 14.09 8.90
C GLU A 953 -5.60 15.22 9.66
N GLU A 954 -4.78 14.89 10.64
CA GLU A 954 -4.03 15.86 11.43
C GLU A 954 -2.64 16.08 10.82
N THR A 955 -2.48 15.91 9.51
CA THR A 955 -1.17 16.03 8.81
C THR A 955 -0.61 17.44 8.90
N ASP A 956 -1.48 18.46 8.87
CA ASP A 956 -1.07 19.87 9.00
C ASP A 956 -0.61 20.17 10.43
N PHE A 957 -1.31 19.65 11.43
CA PHE A 957 -0.90 19.77 12.83
C PHE A 957 0.36 18.94 13.11
N SER A 958 0.50 17.74 12.55
CA SER A 958 1.72 16.92 12.62
C SER A 958 2.90 17.64 11.99
N LYS A 959 2.69 18.29 10.84
CA LYS A 959 3.73 19.04 10.14
C LYS A 959 4.09 20.29 10.94
N PHE A 960 3.11 21.01 11.46
CA PHE A 960 3.31 22.13 12.39
C PHE A 960 4.14 21.71 13.61
N LEU A 961 3.80 20.60 14.28
CA LEU A 961 4.56 20.10 15.44
C LEU A 961 6.00 19.70 15.10
N ILE A 962 6.23 19.13 13.92
CA ILE A 962 7.59 18.78 13.45
C ILE A 962 8.38 20.05 13.12
N ASP A 963 7.78 20.99 12.39
CA ASP A 963 8.42 22.25 12.02
C ASP A 963 8.66 23.14 13.26
N LEU A 964 7.77 23.08 14.25
CA LEU A 964 7.95 23.68 15.58
C LEU A 964 9.14 23.06 16.31
N GLY A 965 9.20 21.72 16.40
CA GLY A 965 10.28 21.00 17.06
C GLY A 965 11.63 21.17 16.36
N ASP A 966 11.64 21.29 15.03
CA ASP A 966 12.83 21.58 14.22
C ASP A 966 13.26 23.06 14.30
N GLY A 967 12.48 23.92 14.95
CA GLY A 967 12.74 25.35 15.10
C GLY A 967 12.57 26.16 13.82
N LYS A 968 11.80 25.66 12.84
CA LYS A 968 11.57 26.33 11.54
C LYS A 968 10.50 27.42 11.60
N LEU A 969 9.66 27.41 12.65
CA LEU A 969 8.55 28.35 12.83
C LEU A 969 8.92 29.58 13.67
N ASN A 970 10.16 29.65 14.15
CA ASN A 970 10.64 30.76 14.95
C ASN A 970 10.90 32.01 14.09
N ASP A 971 10.43 33.17 14.53
CA ASP A 971 10.79 34.45 13.92
C ASP A 971 12.22 34.89 14.32
N SER A 972 12.67 36.06 13.84
CA SER A 972 13.99 36.61 14.15
C SER A 972 14.23 36.93 15.63
N LYS A 973 13.16 36.94 16.45
CA LYS A 973 13.18 37.13 17.90
C LYS A 973 12.93 35.82 18.68
N ASN A 974 12.88 34.68 18.00
CA ASN A 974 12.52 33.35 18.52
C ASN A 974 11.06 33.20 18.98
N ASN A 975 10.14 34.08 18.60
CA ASN A 975 8.71 33.89 18.87
C ASN A 975 8.09 32.90 17.89
N ILE A 976 6.96 32.31 18.27
CA ILE A 976 6.22 31.34 17.47
C ILE A 976 4.76 31.78 17.42
N GLU A 977 4.17 31.76 16.23
CA GLU A 977 2.73 31.98 16.05
C GLU A 977 1.97 30.67 16.25
N ILE A 978 1.06 30.64 17.23
CA ILE A 978 0.23 29.46 17.54
C ILE A 978 -1.00 29.46 16.63
N PRO A 979 -1.35 28.32 15.99
CA PRO A 979 -2.54 28.22 15.15
C PRO A 979 -3.81 28.59 15.93
N GLN A 980 -4.70 29.37 15.31
CA GLN A 980 -5.95 29.83 15.93
C GLN A 980 -6.82 28.69 16.48
N CYS A 981 -6.81 27.51 15.85
CA CYS A 981 -7.53 26.33 16.34
C CYS A 981 -6.97 25.74 17.65
N CYS A 982 -5.79 26.17 18.08
CA CYS A 982 -5.15 25.76 19.34
C CYS A 982 -5.30 26.82 20.44
N LEU A 983 -6.02 27.93 20.16
CA LEU A 983 -6.26 29.00 21.11
C LEU A 983 -7.71 28.90 21.61
N ALA A 984 -7.88 28.82 22.93
CA ALA A 984 -9.19 29.01 23.56
C ALA A 984 -9.52 30.51 23.66
N SER A 985 -10.81 30.84 23.74
CA SER A 985 -11.22 32.24 23.96
C SER A 985 -10.72 32.72 25.33
N PRO A 986 -10.26 33.97 25.48
CA PRO A 986 -9.76 34.51 26.75
C PRO A 986 -10.77 34.40 27.91
N ASP A 987 -12.06 34.38 27.60
CA ASP A 987 -13.15 34.31 28.59
C ASP A 987 -13.57 32.86 28.93
N THR A 988 -12.93 31.85 28.33
CA THR A 988 -13.28 30.43 28.55
C THR A 988 -12.56 29.87 29.77
N ASP A 989 -13.32 29.35 30.74
CA ASP A 989 -12.75 28.58 31.82
C ASP A 989 -12.47 27.15 31.35
N ILE A 990 -11.20 26.86 31.08
CA ILE A 990 -10.73 25.55 30.61
C ILE A 990 -11.06 24.41 31.57
N ILE A 991 -11.24 24.70 32.86
CA ILE A 991 -11.60 23.71 33.87
C ILE A 991 -13.07 23.30 33.70
N GLU A 992 -13.96 24.28 33.56
CA GLU A 992 -15.39 24.03 33.32
C GLU A 992 -15.64 23.37 31.97
N ASP A 993 -14.94 23.82 30.93
CA ASP A 993 -15.08 23.30 29.56
C ASP A 993 -14.66 21.81 29.46
N ILE A 994 -13.60 21.41 30.17
CA ILE A 994 -13.08 20.04 30.14
C ILE A 994 -13.79 19.13 31.15
N PHE A 995 -14.05 19.61 32.37
CA PHE A 995 -14.50 18.77 33.49
C PHE A 995 -15.94 19.05 33.94
N GLY A 996 -16.45 20.27 33.82
CA GLY A 996 -17.73 20.68 34.41
C GLY A 996 -18.88 19.80 33.97
N ASP A 997 -19.07 19.69 32.65
CA ASP A 997 -20.14 18.90 32.03
C ASP A 997 -20.06 17.40 32.35
N LEU A 998 -18.84 16.86 32.48
CA LEU A 998 -18.60 15.46 32.81
C LEU A 998 -18.88 15.15 34.28
N ILE A 999 -18.55 16.10 35.17
CA ILE A 999 -18.81 15.98 36.61
C ILE A 999 -20.32 16.05 36.87
N VAL A 1000 -21.04 16.99 36.23
CA VAL A 1000 -22.51 17.12 36.33
C VAL A 1000 -23.21 15.85 35.87
N LYS A 1001 -22.74 15.24 34.76
CA LYS A 1001 -23.29 13.99 34.21
C LYS A 1001 -22.80 12.72 34.94
N LYS A 1002 -21.94 12.86 35.96
CA LYS A 1002 -21.31 11.76 36.72
C LYS A 1002 -20.58 10.74 35.84
N ASP A 1003 -19.99 11.17 34.72
CA ASP A 1003 -19.25 10.31 33.79
C ASP A 1003 -17.76 10.20 34.18
N PHE A 1004 -17.51 9.66 35.38
CA PHE A 1004 -16.17 9.60 35.98
C PHE A 1004 -15.18 8.73 35.18
N ASN A 1005 -15.67 7.83 34.32
CA ASN A 1005 -14.82 7.05 33.41
C ASN A 1005 -14.27 7.91 32.26
N LYS A 1006 -14.98 8.97 31.82
CA LYS A 1006 -14.45 9.94 30.86
C LYS A 1006 -13.54 10.96 31.53
N ILE A 1007 -13.84 11.38 32.75
CA ILE A 1007 -12.96 12.28 33.54
C ILE A 1007 -11.55 11.69 33.67
N ALA A 1008 -11.44 10.38 33.94
CA ALA A 1008 -10.16 9.68 34.01
C ALA A 1008 -9.36 9.65 32.69
N LYS A 1009 -9.97 9.99 31.55
CA LYS A 1009 -9.31 10.11 30.24
C LYS A 1009 -8.86 11.54 29.92
N CYS A 1010 -9.33 12.54 30.66
CA CYS A 1010 -8.96 13.94 30.49
C CYS A 1010 -7.71 14.30 31.30
N VAL A 1011 -6.92 15.26 30.81
CA VAL A 1011 -5.73 15.84 31.48
C VAL A 1011 -5.58 17.29 31.03
N ILE A 1012 -5.28 18.19 31.98
CA ILE A 1012 -4.80 19.55 31.69
C ILE A 1012 -3.30 19.59 31.96
N LEU A 1013 -2.53 20.20 31.06
CA LEU A 1013 -1.08 20.37 31.19
C LEU A 1013 -0.77 21.85 31.37
N SER A 1014 0.10 22.17 32.34
CA SER A 1014 0.65 23.51 32.52
C SER A 1014 2.17 23.48 32.63
N ALA A 1015 2.81 24.61 32.30
CA ALA A 1015 4.26 24.77 32.30
C ALA A 1015 4.87 24.88 33.71
N ARG A 1016 4.09 25.32 34.71
CA ARG A 1016 4.57 25.50 36.09
C ARG A 1016 3.76 24.66 37.07
N ASN A 1017 4.44 24.07 38.05
CA ASN A 1017 3.80 23.26 39.09
C ASN A 1017 2.76 24.05 39.92
N VAL A 1018 3.00 25.35 40.14
CA VAL A 1018 2.06 26.22 40.88
C VAL A 1018 0.71 26.34 40.16
N ASP A 1019 0.73 26.44 38.84
CA ASP A 1019 -0.50 26.51 38.03
C ASP A 1019 -1.22 25.15 38.03
N VAL A 1020 -0.47 24.04 37.99
CA VAL A 1020 -1.03 22.68 38.09
C VAL A 1020 -1.74 22.48 39.43
N GLU A 1021 -1.14 22.94 40.52
CA GLU A 1021 -1.72 22.85 41.86
C GLU A 1021 -3.02 23.67 41.98
N GLU A 1022 -3.05 24.88 41.43
CA GLU A 1022 -4.26 25.71 41.39
C GLU A 1022 -5.38 25.08 40.55
N ILE A 1023 -5.04 24.56 39.36
CA ILE A 1023 -6.00 23.87 38.49
C ILE A 1023 -6.57 22.63 39.18
N ASN A 1024 -5.72 21.79 39.78
CA ASN A 1024 -6.16 20.58 40.46
C ASN A 1024 -7.07 20.90 41.65
N LYS A 1025 -6.76 21.96 42.40
CA LYS A 1025 -7.62 22.44 43.49
C LYS A 1025 -9.01 22.81 42.97
N ARG A 1026 -9.11 23.62 41.91
CA ARG A 1026 -10.39 24.02 41.31
C ARG A 1026 -11.17 22.84 40.74
N VAL A 1027 -10.51 21.85 40.13
CA VAL A 1027 -11.17 20.63 39.64
C VAL A 1027 -11.76 19.80 40.79
N VAL A 1028 -11.04 19.67 41.91
CA VAL A 1028 -11.56 18.99 43.09
C VAL A 1028 -12.75 19.74 43.68
N GLU A 1029 -12.72 21.07 43.69
CA GLU A 1029 -13.81 21.92 44.18
C GLU A 1029 -15.13 21.71 43.40
N LEU A 1030 -15.06 21.33 42.12
CA LEU A 1030 -16.23 20.99 41.30
C LEU A 1030 -16.89 19.64 41.64
N LEU A 1031 -16.17 18.72 42.30
CA LEU A 1031 -16.74 17.43 42.73
C LEU A 1031 -17.68 17.61 43.93
N ASP A 1032 -18.62 16.68 44.11
CA ASP A 1032 -19.54 16.69 45.23
C ASP A 1032 -18.80 16.75 46.58
N ILE A 1033 -19.18 17.70 47.43
CA ILE A 1033 -18.57 17.93 48.74
C ILE A 1033 -18.97 16.83 49.74
N SER A 1034 -20.08 16.11 49.48
CA SER A 1034 -20.53 15.02 50.34
C SER A 1034 -19.49 13.88 50.37
N GLY A 1035 -18.85 13.72 51.53
CA GLY A 1035 -17.80 12.71 51.73
C GLY A 1035 -16.36 13.21 51.52
N GLU A 1036 -16.11 14.53 51.44
CA GLU A 1036 -14.76 15.09 51.48
C GLU A 1036 -13.99 14.66 52.73
N ARG A 1037 -12.71 14.30 52.55
CA ARG A 1037 -11.77 14.04 53.65
C ARG A 1037 -10.45 14.74 53.43
N ILE A 1038 -9.88 15.24 54.52
CA ILE A 1038 -8.57 15.87 54.55
C ILE A 1038 -7.61 14.94 55.28
N TYR A 1039 -6.54 14.55 54.61
CA TYR A 1039 -5.44 13.80 55.20
C TYR A 1039 -4.27 14.75 55.44
N THR A 1040 -3.88 14.93 56.70
CA THR A 1040 -2.74 15.77 57.09
C THR A 1040 -1.47 14.94 57.24
N SER A 1041 -0.32 15.47 56.80
CA SER A 1041 0.98 14.85 57.08
C SER A 1041 1.36 15.00 58.54
N ILE A 1042 2.21 14.08 59.01
CA ILE A 1042 2.85 14.14 60.33
C ILE A 1042 4.35 14.27 60.04
N ASP A 1043 4.88 15.47 60.22
CA ASP A 1043 6.26 15.81 59.85
C ASP A 1043 7.11 16.00 61.11
N ASN A 1044 8.24 15.27 61.20
CA ASN A 1044 9.17 15.32 62.33
C ASN A 1044 10.61 15.52 61.84
N ILE A 1045 11.40 16.29 62.60
CA ILE A 1045 12.82 16.51 62.31
C ILE A 1045 13.63 15.30 62.80
N VAL A 1046 14.47 14.72 61.93
CA VAL A 1046 15.34 13.60 62.28
C VAL A 1046 16.74 14.13 62.59
N ASN A 1047 17.19 13.97 63.83
CA ASN A 1047 18.55 14.32 64.25
C ASN A 1047 19.57 13.47 63.50
N SER A 1048 20.32 14.07 62.59
CA SER A 1048 21.55 13.51 62.03
C SER A 1048 22.72 14.36 62.49
N ASN A 1049 23.71 13.69 63.08
CA ASN A 1049 24.80 14.32 63.81
C ASN A 1049 25.67 15.23 62.93
N GLU A 1050 25.85 16.45 63.43
CA GLU A 1050 27.01 17.36 63.38
C GLU A 1050 26.67 18.78 62.89
N ASN A 1051 26.87 19.71 63.84
CA ASN A 1051 26.76 21.17 63.80
C ASN A 1051 25.42 21.81 64.20
N ASN A 1052 25.39 22.12 65.50
CA ASN A 1052 24.45 22.97 66.23
C ASN A 1052 24.25 24.36 65.61
N ASN A 1053 22.98 24.76 65.48
CA ASN A 1053 22.39 26.05 65.92
C ASN A 1053 21.08 26.42 65.21
N PHE A 1054 20.56 25.60 64.28
CA PHE A 1054 19.32 25.88 63.56
C PHE A 1054 18.10 25.04 64.00
N ASN A 1055 18.29 24.05 64.87
CA ASN A 1055 17.26 23.05 65.17
C ASN A 1055 16.22 23.48 66.24
N GLU A 1056 16.41 24.62 66.93
CA GLU A 1056 15.46 25.10 67.95
C GLU A 1056 14.41 26.10 67.41
N ILE A 1057 14.42 26.46 66.12
CA ILE A 1057 13.57 27.55 65.58
C ILE A 1057 12.56 27.06 64.52
N ILE A 1058 12.64 25.80 64.07
CA ILE A 1058 11.70 25.31 63.05
C ILE A 1058 10.41 24.82 63.73
N LEU A 1059 9.44 25.73 63.82
CA LEU A 1059 8.07 25.45 64.23
C LEU A 1059 7.40 24.41 63.29
N PRO A 1060 6.58 23.48 63.80
CA PRO A 1060 5.81 22.54 62.95
C PRO A 1060 5.01 23.23 61.85
N GLU A 1061 4.50 24.45 62.11
CA GLU A 1061 3.80 25.28 61.14
C GLU A 1061 4.67 25.68 59.94
N TYR A 1062 5.99 25.84 60.13
CA TYR A 1062 6.92 26.08 59.03
C TYR A 1062 7.11 24.83 58.17
N LEU A 1063 7.20 23.64 58.79
CA LEU A 1063 7.28 22.36 58.06
C LEU A 1063 6.01 22.10 57.25
N ASN A 1064 4.84 22.40 57.83
CA ASN A 1064 3.54 22.25 57.17
C ASN A 1064 3.38 23.16 55.92
N ASN A 1065 4.17 24.24 55.84
CA ASN A 1065 4.19 25.16 54.69
C ASN A 1065 5.18 24.72 53.57
N LEU A 1066 5.97 23.67 53.78
CA LEU A 1066 6.93 23.19 52.77
C LEU A 1066 6.26 22.19 51.82
N THR A 1067 6.40 22.42 50.51
CA THR A 1067 5.96 21.51 49.43
C THR A 1067 7.16 21.04 48.58
N PRO A 1068 8.04 20.19 49.11
CA PRO A 1068 9.22 19.71 48.38
C PRO A 1068 8.82 18.83 47.18
N LEU A 1069 9.61 18.91 46.09
CA LEU A 1069 9.32 18.42 44.73
C LEU A 1069 9.07 16.90 44.55
N CYS A 1070 9.07 16.10 45.63
CA CYS A 1070 8.89 14.64 45.61
C CYS A 1070 8.01 14.13 46.76
N LEU A 1071 7.29 15.03 47.44
CA LEU A 1071 6.39 14.72 48.56
C LEU A 1071 5.01 15.33 48.32
N PRO A 1072 3.95 14.73 48.90
CA PRO A 1072 2.62 15.33 48.90
C PRO A 1072 2.62 16.64 49.71
N PRO A 1073 1.67 17.54 49.47
CA PRO A 1073 1.44 18.68 50.36
C PRO A 1073 1.01 18.20 51.77
N HIS A 1074 1.20 19.06 52.78
CA HIS A 1074 0.79 18.77 54.16
C HIS A 1074 -0.70 18.46 54.28
N GLU A 1075 -1.57 19.27 53.66
CA GLU A 1075 -3.00 18.96 53.55
C GLU A 1075 -3.31 18.34 52.19
N LEU A 1076 -3.73 17.07 52.19
CA LEU A 1076 -4.24 16.40 51.00
C LEU A 1076 -5.77 16.28 51.10
N ARG A 1077 -6.48 17.13 50.34
CA ARG A 1077 -7.94 17.15 50.28
C ARG A 1077 -8.43 16.23 49.17
N LEU A 1078 -9.21 15.21 49.53
CA LEU A 1078 -9.72 14.20 48.62
C LEU A 1078 -11.24 14.09 48.70
N ARG A 1079 -11.86 13.86 47.55
CA ARG A 1079 -13.30 13.61 47.40
C ARG A 1079 -13.54 12.28 46.68
N PRO A 1080 -14.67 11.60 46.89
CA PRO A 1080 -15.05 10.43 46.10
C PRO A 1080 -15.02 10.76 44.60
N ASN A 1081 -14.56 9.83 43.77
CA ASN A 1081 -14.37 9.96 42.32
C ASN A 1081 -13.25 10.90 41.87
N CYS A 1082 -12.43 11.43 42.79
CA CYS A 1082 -11.23 12.18 42.45
C CYS A 1082 -10.21 11.29 41.72
N VAL A 1083 -9.54 11.84 40.71
CA VAL A 1083 -8.43 11.19 40.00
C VAL A 1083 -7.13 11.58 40.69
N ILE A 1084 -6.31 10.59 41.06
CA ILE A 1084 -5.03 10.79 41.74
C ILE A 1084 -3.90 10.08 41.00
N ILE A 1085 -2.66 10.51 41.22
CA ILE A 1085 -1.45 9.90 40.67
C ILE A 1085 -0.53 9.41 41.79
N LEU A 1086 -0.06 8.17 41.69
CA LEU A 1086 0.98 7.64 42.59
C LEU A 1086 2.31 8.35 42.32
N ILE A 1087 2.95 8.89 43.36
CA ILE A 1087 4.27 9.56 43.22
C ILE A 1087 5.45 8.69 43.68
N ARG A 1088 5.19 7.47 44.17
CA ARG A 1088 6.19 6.44 44.49
C ARG A 1088 5.76 5.06 43.99
N ASN A 1089 6.74 4.17 43.85
CA ASN A 1089 6.49 2.77 43.49
C ASN A 1089 6.02 2.00 44.73
N LEU A 1090 4.82 1.43 44.66
CA LEU A 1090 4.26 0.58 45.72
C LEU A 1090 4.48 -0.89 45.41
N SER A 1091 4.09 -1.33 44.21
CA SER A 1091 4.18 -2.73 43.78
C SER A 1091 4.45 -2.80 42.29
N ILE A 1092 5.70 -3.05 41.92
CA ILE A 1092 6.13 -3.12 40.51
C ILE A 1092 5.46 -4.31 39.80
N ASN A 1093 5.23 -5.41 40.52
CA ASN A 1093 4.64 -6.62 39.97
C ASN A 1093 3.14 -6.46 39.66
N GLU A 1094 2.43 -5.65 40.43
CA GLU A 1094 1.00 -5.35 40.23
C GLU A 1094 0.78 -4.12 39.33
N GLY A 1095 1.87 -3.47 38.89
CA GLY A 1095 1.83 -2.29 38.03
C GLY A 1095 1.52 -0.98 38.78
N LEU A 1096 1.64 -0.97 40.11
CA LEU A 1096 1.44 0.20 40.96
C LEU A 1096 2.77 0.94 41.16
N CYS A 1097 3.15 1.68 40.12
CA CYS A 1097 4.38 2.45 40.05
C CYS A 1097 4.10 3.96 40.11
N ASN A 1098 5.16 4.76 40.31
CA ASN A 1098 5.11 6.20 40.15
C ASN A 1098 4.56 6.57 38.76
N GLY A 1099 3.53 7.41 38.71
CA GLY A 1099 2.79 7.81 37.52
C GLY A 1099 1.48 7.05 37.28
N THR A 1100 1.14 6.05 38.11
CA THR A 1100 -0.13 5.30 37.97
C THR A 1100 -1.33 6.18 38.33
N ARG A 1101 -2.32 6.25 37.44
CA ARG A 1101 -3.58 6.98 37.66
C ARG A 1101 -4.62 6.09 38.34
N LEU A 1102 -5.22 6.60 39.40
CA LEU A 1102 -6.25 5.92 40.19
C LEU A 1102 -7.48 6.82 40.32
N ILE A 1103 -8.66 6.21 40.44
CA ILE A 1103 -9.90 6.91 40.79
C ILE A 1103 -10.31 6.46 42.18
N ILE A 1104 -10.60 7.41 43.07
CA ILE A 1104 -11.08 7.13 44.42
C ILE A 1104 -12.52 6.65 44.37
N ASP A 1105 -12.80 5.51 44.99
CA ASP A 1105 -14.15 4.96 45.14
C ASP A 1105 -14.68 5.21 46.54
N GLU A 1106 -13.89 4.88 47.57
CA GLU A 1106 -14.26 5.07 48.98
C GLU A 1106 -13.08 5.65 49.78
N LEU A 1107 -13.42 6.51 50.75
CA LEU A 1107 -12.50 7.20 51.65
C LEU A 1107 -12.72 6.74 53.10
N GLY A 1108 -11.75 6.04 53.67
CA GLY A 1108 -11.69 5.64 55.09
C GLY A 1108 -10.66 6.45 55.89
N ASP A 1109 -10.62 6.28 57.21
CA ASP A 1109 -9.80 7.12 58.12
C ASP A 1109 -8.30 7.06 57.81
N HIS A 1110 -7.81 5.86 57.46
CA HIS A 1110 -6.43 5.62 57.06
C HIS A 1110 -6.34 4.74 55.80
N LEU A 1111 -7.42 4.66 55.00
CA LEU A 1111 -7.49 3.77 53.85
C LEU A 1111 -8.23 4.44 52.68
N LEU A 1112 -7.69 4.29 51.47
CA LEU A 1112 -8.30 4.65 50.21
C LEU A 1112 -8.63 3.37 49.45
N LYS A 1113 -9.87 3.25 48.97
CA LYS A 1113 -10.23 2.22 48.01
C LYS A 1113 -10.25 2.85 46.64
N CYS A 1114 -9.40 2.37 45.75
CA CYS A 1114 -9.21 2.98 44.45
C CYS A 1114 -9.35 1.97 43.32
N LYS A 1115 -9.91 2.45 42.21
CA LYS A 1115 -9.96 1.73 40.94
C LYS A 1115 -8.77 2.11 40.07
N ILE A 1116 -8.08 1.11 39.53
CA ILE A 1116 -6.89 1.32 38.68
C ILE A 1116 -7.34 1.66 37.25
N PHE A 1117 -6.72 2.64 36.60
CA PHE A 1117 -7.04 2.98 35.21
C PHE A 1117 -5.81 2.79 34.30
N PRO A 1118 -5.93 2.15 33.10
CA PRO A 1118 -7.13 1.72 32.37
C PRO A 1118 -7.54 0.24 32.56
N ARG A 1119 -6.94 -0.49 33.51
CA ARG A 1119 -7.22 -1.92 33.75
C ARG A 1119 -8.51 -2.13 34.54
N LYS A 1120 -9.23 -3.25 34.36
CA LYS A 1120 -10.31 -3.64 35.28
C LYS A 1120 -9.70 -4.29 36.53
N GLY A 1121 -9.53 -3.52 37.61
CA GLY A 1121 -9.01 -4.00 38.89
C GLY A 1121 -9.27 -3.01 40.04
N TRP A 1122 -9.35 -3.54 41.27
CA TRP A 1122 -9.63 -2.80 42.50
C TRP A 1122 -8.49 -2.99 43.50
N GLY A 1123 -8.09 -1.93 44.20
CA GLY A 1123 -7.05 -1.97 45.24
C GLY A 1123 -7.46 -1.21 46.50
N HIS A 1124 -7.02 -1.69 47.66
CA HIS A 1124 -7.21 -1.05 48.97
C HIS A 1124 -5.85 -0.59 49.49
N PHE A 1125 -5.75 0.65 49.93
CA PHE A 1125 -4.48 1.38 50.07
C PHE A 1125 -4.44 2.15 51.39
N ARG A 1126 -3.44 1.98 52.26
CA ARG A 1126 -3.37 2.75 53.52
C ARG A 1126 -2.72 4.13 53.36
N CYS A 1127 -3.32 5.17 53.94
CA CYS A 1127 -2.71 6.48 54.16
C CYS A 1127 -2.07 6.53 55.54
N GLY A 1128 -0.77 6.84 55.62
CA GLY A 1128 0.01 6.88 56.88
C GLY A 1128 1.00 8.05 56.92
N PRO A 1129 1.62 8.31 58.10
CA PRO A 1129 2.51 9.46 58.34
C PRO A 1129 3.71 9.54 57.38
N VAL A 1130 4.27 10.74 57.20
CA VAL A 1130 5.42 10.96 56.30
C VAL A 1130 6.70 10.50 57.01
N LEU A 1131 7.04 9.21 56.90
CA LEU A 1131 8.35 8.72 57.33
C LEU A 1131 9.25 8.34 56.13
N PRO A 1132 10.55 8.70 56.15
CA PRO A 1132 11.45 8.42 55.01
C PRO A 1132 11.68 6.93 54.74
N ASN A 1133 11.32 6.00 55.63
CA ASN A 1133 11.83 4.62 55.61
C ASN A 1133 10.83 3.48 55.98
N ALA A 1134 9.51 3.69 56.00
CA ALA A 1134 8.56 2.59 56.25
C ALA A 1134 8.00 2.00 54.93
N SER A 1135 8.20 0.70 54.71
CA SER A 1135 7.58 -0.03 53.60
C SER A 1135 6.08 -0.21 53.87
N GLY A 1136 5.23 0.50 53.11
CA GLY A 1136 3.78 0.33 53.15
C GLY A 1136 2.94 1.61 53.06
N GLU A 1137 3.55 2.80 53.04
CA GLU A 1137 2.83 4.09 53.12
C GLU A 1137 2.89 4.87 51.80
N ILE A 1138 1.79 5.58 51.49
CA ILE A 1138 1.51 6.15 50.16
C ILE A 1138 1.64 7.67 50.17
N PRO A 1139 2.58 8.23 49.39
CA PRO A 1139 2.53 9.63 49.02
C PRO A 1139 1.71 9.75 47.71
N LEU A 1140 0.70 10.62 47.71
CA LEU A 1140 -0.18 10.88 46.57
C LEU A 1140 -0.03 12.33 46.09
N ARG A 1141 -0.24 12.56 44.79
CA ARG A 1141 -0.53 13.90 44.27
C ARG A 1141 -1.87 13.83 43.55
N VAL A 1142 -2.75 14.78 43.82
CA VAL A 1142 -4.00 14.96 43.07
C VAL A 1142 -3.64 15.37 41.65
#